data_AF-A0AAV9CSQ4-F1
#
_entry.id   AF-A0AAV9CSQ4-F1
#
_cell.length_a   1.000
_cell.length_b   1.000
_cell.length_c   1.000
_cell.angle_alpha   90.00
_cell.angle_beta   90.00
_cell.angle_gamma   90.00
#
_symmetry.space_group_name_H-M   'P 1'
#
loop_
_entity.id
_entity.type
_entity.pdbx_description
1 polymer ?
#
loop_
_entity_poly.entity_id
_entity_poly.type
_entity_poly.pdbx_seq_one_letter_code
_entity_poly.pdbx_strand_id
1 'polypeptide(L)'
;MSQFTFLLESPGRMEEIVPLPEKLIQLLMEPNNVVRHCVLAIVGMRQTGKTTLGQSVYNDDRIKSYFEIKIWVGVSKVFEEIDILQQIINQAGRQCGEAQSKEEDLYAKTEEAQTRVELYSMMMEVLGGRRCLLVLDDLWSDQIWEDCLKFPFTQFTAASSRVLITTRNEQLPRQMGAIYTHKMKGSEECSNRVILESELPTDGKIAREEFTEAAWKAILSSRGKGRTHQTARLMKALLEHENGDAYQIFSKARVNNTQLLEATNQEINKRQLNAVGEASGSKQGTSLEELIKRAREFRKFDEPLVSVGHLLLAFTGDMSFGMQLFDDFKISFNILKSAIHQDLKALDRYGVDLTAKAEAGEIDPIIGRDAEIDSCIEILLMKRYGNPVLIGDPGVGKTAIVQGLAQRMVKGSLPQGLQNCKLISLDIGALISGANNRGDLENRLKDVLGEVTESDGHTIIFIDDIHMIVGAGDPNGTMDVSNLLKPKLDQGKLRCIGETTIAEFRKHIEKDSALKRQFQPVNVKEATVKDTIFILCGLRKKYEHHHGVRISDNALVDAAHLSNRYIKEGFLPNKAIVLVDRAAARLKMDEKECFSLAIDTYKASKNSLNDIEIKLSSMQDGLTVQLGLEKSLVTQIQDVNEVIQQEEKELHDYQNSTGNYMLRGEVTSNDIAKVVSKQTGIPLTKLLQSEKEKLLKLEEELHKQIIGQDYAVNSVAMAIKRSRNGLSDPHRPIASLMFMGPTGVGKTELAKALASYMFNTEEALVRFDMSEYMEKHTVSRLIGAPPGYISCENGGQLTEKVRERPYSVILFDEIEKAHSDVLNVFLHILDDGRVTDSLGRTVSFTNTIIIMTSNVGSKDILSNAIDYKTIEQKVVLAAKSVFKPEFWNRVDEWIIFHPLDRKQINIIVQLQLKKLQERMSNRKIKIRATDAAVELLGNLGYDPNYGARPVKRIIEQMVVNEITDLLLKDKIKNEDTILIDVEGTASSSHQLPQEKLTFHKLNSDTGPHSKDE
;
A
#
# COMPACT_ATOMS: atom_id res chain seq x y z
N MET A 1 47.17 -38.72 0.77
CA MET A 1 47.89 -38.68 2.06
C MET A 1 48.66 -37.37 2.16
N SER A 2 48.44 -36.64 3.25
CA SER A 2 49.21 -35.49 3.76
C SER A 2 49.17 -34.18 2.94
N GLN A 3 48.15 -33.35 3.17
CA GLN A 3 48.32 -32.00 3.73
C GLN A 3 46.95 -31.34 3.97
N PHE A 4 46.89 -30.53 5.04
CA PHE A 4 45.78 -29.69 5.53
C PHE A 4 44.79 -30.32 6.54
N THR A 5 45.28 -30.32 7.78
CA THR A 5 44.50 -30.31 9.02
C THR A 5 44.38 -28.86 9.50
N PHE A 6 43.17 -28.29 9.55
CA PHE A 6 42.69 -27.38 10.62
C PHE A 6 41.22 -26.99 10.40
N LEU A 7 40.46 -26.94 11.49
CA LEU A 7 39.06 -26.49 11.68
C LEU A 7 37.93 -27.52 11.47
N LEU A 8 37.78 -28.39 12.48
CA LEU A 8 36.50 -28.94 12.94
C LEU A 8 36.32 -28.55 14.42
N GLU A 9 35.14 -27.99 14.74
CA GLU A 9 34.42 -27.84 16.04
C GLU A 9 33.57 -26.55 15.92
N SER A 10 32.23 -26.49 15.94
CA SER A 10 31.18 -27.27 16.62
C SER A 10 29.82 -27.15 15.87
N PRO A 11 28.84 -28.08 16.06
CA PRO A 11 27.55 -28.04 15.37
C PRO A 11 26.54 -27.09 16.04
N GLY A 12 25.97 -26.15 15.27
CA GLY A 12 24.85 -25.30 15.71
C GLY A 12 23.53 -26.08 15.74
N ARG A 13 22.83 -26.03 16.89
CA ARG A 13 21.51 -26.64 17.14
C ARG A 13 20.43 -26.05 16.22
N MET A 14 19.55 -26.91 15.68
CA MET A 14 18.23 -26.52 15.18
C MET A 14 17.34 -26.07 16.36
N GLU A 15 16.67 -24.92 16.25
CA GLU A 15 15.64 -24.49 17.20
C GLU A 15 14.29 -25.15 16.87
N GLU A 16 13.67 -25.80 17.85
CA GLU A 16 12.28 -26.28 17.79
C GLU A 16 11.30 -25.09 17.71
N ILE A 17 10.26 -25.19 16.87
CA ILE A 17 9.21 -24.17 16.75
C ILE A 17 8.29 -24.24 17.98
N VAL A 18 8.56 -23.42 18.99
CA VAL A 18 7.71 -23.28 20.19
C VAL A 18 6.44 -22.47 19.86
N PRO A 19 5.22 -22.92 20.23
CA PRO A 19 3.98 -22.15 20.04
C PRO A 19 4.05 -20.76 20.68
N LEU A 20 3.44 -19.75 20.05
CA LEU A 20 3.58 -18.35 20.48
C LEU A 20 3.15 -18.06 21.94
N PRO A 21 2.01 -18.57 22.45
CA PRO A 21 1.65 -18.40 23.86
C PRO A 21 2.71 -19.01 24.80
N GLU A 22 3.24 -20.17 24.42
CA GLU A 22 4.28 -20.88 25.17
C GLU A 22 5.57 -20.05 25.26
N LYS A 23 5.97 -19.43 24.15
CA LYS A 23 7.13 -18.52 24.11
C LYS A 23 6.94 -17.28 24.99
N LEU A 24 5.75 -16.67 24.98
CA LEU A 24 5.45 -15.52 25.83
C LEU A 24 5.45 -15.89 27.33
N ILE A 25 4.92 -17.07 27.67
CA ILE A 25 4.91 -17.59 29.05
C ILE A 25 6.34 -17.86 29.53
N GLN A 26 7.18 -18.47 28.70
CA GLN A 26 8.59 -18.71 29.01
C GLN A 26 9.33 -17.40 29.28
N LEU A 27 9.16 -16.38 28.44
CA LEU A 27 9.79 -15.06 28.61
C LEU A 27 9.29 -14.34 29.87
N LEU A 28 7.99 -14.44 30.19
CA LEU A 28 7.43 -13.86 31.41
C LEU A 28 7.99 -14.53 32.68
N MET A 29 8.22 -15.84 32.63
CA MET A 29 8.67 -16.63 33.79
C MET A 29 10.20 -16.75 33.90
N GLU A 30 10.95 -16.15 32.96
CA GLU A 30 12.41 -16.31 32.89
C GLU A 30 13.12 -15.68 34.10
N PRO A 31 13.88 -16.47 34.89
CA PRO A 31 14.44 -16.03 36.17
C PRO A 31 15.70 -15.14 36.04
N ASN A 32 16.37 -15.12 34.87
CA ASN A 32 17.70 -14.53 34.68
C ASN A 32 17.74 -13.25 33.81
N ASN A 33 16.61 -12.58 33.57
CA ASN A 33 16.64 -11.32 32.83
C ASN A 33 17.30 -10.20 33.66
N VAL A 34 18.37 -9.61 33.10
CA VAL A 34 19.21 -8.56 33.72
C VAL A 34 18.44 -7.24 33.92
N VAL A 35 17.31 -7.08 33.23
CA VAL A 35 16.45 -5.88 33.27
C VAL A 35 15.35 -6.05 34.33
N ARG A 36 15.40 -5.23 35.39
CA ARG A 36 14.30 -5.14 36.37
C ARG A 36 13.02 -4.70 35.66
N HIS A 37 11.90 -5.40 35.88
CA HIS A 37 10.57 -5.07 35.34
C HIS A 37 10.51 -5.08 33.80
N CYS A 38 10.81 -6.23 33.20
CA CYS A 38 10.77 -6.43 31.74
C CYS A 38 9.37 -6.15 31.15
N VAL A 39 9.34 -5.37 30.06
CA VAL A 39 8.13 -5.12 29.27
C VAL A 39 8.12 -6.05 28.04
N LEU A 40 7.02 -6.78 27.85
CA LEU A 40 6.72 -7.57 26.67
C LEU A 40 5.55 -6.94 25.94
N ALA A 41 5.57 -6.95 24.60
CA ALA A 41 4.54 -6.30 23.80
C ALA A 41 3.93 -7.22 22.74
N ILE A 42 2.61 -7.08 22.54
CA ILE A 42 1.85 -7.69 21.44
C ILE A 42 1.25 -6.58 20.57
N VAL A 43 1.70 -6.47 19.32
CA VAL A 43 1.40 -5.37 18.39
C VAL A 43 0.57 -5.84 17.21
N GLY A 44 -0.26 -4.98 16.62
CA GLY A 44 -0.85 -5.19 15.28
C GLY A 44 -2.36 -5.03 15.21
N MET A 45 -2.88 -4.19 14.31
CA MET A 45 -4.29 -3.83 13.94
C MET A 45 -5.55 -4.31 14.74
N ARG A 46 -6.73 -3.78 14.39
CA ARG A 46 -8.00 -4.16 15.04
C ARG A 46 -8.40 -5.59 14.60
N GLN A 47 -8.95 -6.39 15.51
CA GLN A 47 -9.41 -7.78 15.25
C GLN A 47 -8.32 -8.81 14.89
N THR A 48 -7.05 -8.50 15.10
CA THR A 48 -5.92 -9.44 14.90
C THR A 48 -5.73 -10.45 16.03
N GLY A 49 -6.57 -10.42 17.07
CA GLY A 49 -6.50 -11.36 18.20
C GLY A 49 -5.48 -11.01 19.30
N LYS A 50 -4.92 -9.79 19.36
CA LYS A 50 -3.95 -9.38 20.41
C LYS A 50 -4.47 -9.54 21.82
N THR A 51 -5.66 -9.00 22.08
CA THR A 51 -6.34 -9.11 23.39
C THR A 51 -6.62 -10.57 23.71
N THR A 52 -7.02 -11.38 22.72
CA THR A 52 -7.24 -12.82 22.86
C THR A 52 -5.95 -13.57 23.22
N LEU A 53 -4.82 -13.23 22.58
CA LEU A 53 -3.52 -13.81 22.89
C LEU A 53 -3.03 -13.40 24.29
N GLY A 54 -3.17 -12.12 24.64
CA GLY A 54 -2.85 -11.62 25.99
C GLY A 54 -3.69 -12.33 27.06
N GLN A 55 -4.99 -12.51 26.81
CA GLN A 55 -5.90 -13.22 27.73
C GLN A 55 -5.51 -14.69 27.88
N SER A 56 -5.11 -15.35 26.78
CA SER A 56 -4.61 -16.73 26.82
C SER A 56 -3.37 -16.86 27.72
N VAL A 57 -2.43 -15.92 27.63
CA VAL A 57 -1.21 -15.91 28.47
C VAL A 57 -1.56 -15.57 29.92
N TYR A 58 -2.40 -14.56 30.16
CA TYR A 58 -2.80 -14.13 31.50
C TYR A 58 -3.56 -15.20 32.29
N ASN A 59 -4.32 -16.05 31.59
CA ASN A 59 -5.13 -17.11 32.19
C ASN A 59 -4.43 -18.48 32.26
N ASP A 60 -3.18 -18.60 31.81
CA ASP A 60 -2.40 -19.84 31.90
C ASP A 60 -2.13 -20.19 33.38
N ASP A 61 -2.24 -21.48 33.73
CA ASP A 61 -2.11 -21.95 35.11
C ASP A 61 -0.69 -21.76 35.67
N ARG A 62 0.34 -21.79 34.82
CA ARG A 62 1.73 -21.53 35.23
C ARG A 62 1.92 -20.07 35.58
N ILE A 63 1.33 -19.16 34.81
CA ILE A 63 1.31 -17.72 35.09
C ILE A 63 0.55 -17.44 36.39
N LYS A 64 -0.59 -18.13 36.63
CA LYS A 64 -1.33 -18.04 37.91
C LYS A 64 -0.52 -18.53 39.11
N SER A 65 0.28 -19.58 38.95
CA SER A 65 1.13 -20.09 40.04
C SER A 65 2.41 -19.27 40.24
N TYR A 66 2.88 -18.57 39.21
CA TYR A 66 4.14 -17.82 39.25
C TYR A 66 4.00 -16.40 39.79
N PHE A 67 2.95 -15.67 39.40
CA PHE A 67 2.69 -14.31 39.89
C PHE A 67 1.68 -14.33 41.03
N GLU A 68 2.01 -13.66 42.13
CA GLU A 68 1.16 -13.55 43.32
C GLU A 68 0.00 -12.58 43.09
N ILE A 69 0.23 -11.55 42.27
CA ILE A 69 -0.79 -10.57 41.89
C ILE A 69 -0.79 -10.44 40.38
N LYS A 70 -1.98 -10.52 39.78
CA LYS A 70 -2.19 -10.31 38.35
C LYS A 70 -3.20 -9.20 38.12
N ILE A 71 -2.86 -8.23 37.30
CA ILE A 71 -3.68 -7.05 37.06
C ILE A 71 -3.89 -6.90 35.55
N TRP A 72 -5.13 -6.68 35.11
CA TRP A 72 -5.47 -6.42 33.72
C TRP A 72 -6.27 -5.13 33.62
N VAL A 73 -5.71 -4.12 32.94
CA VAL A 73 -6.34 -2.81 32.76
C VAL A 73 -6.45 -2.48 31.28
N GLY A 74 -7.65 -2.13 30.84
CA GLY A 74 -7.87 -1.55 29.50
C GLY A 74 -7.61 -0.05 29.54
N VAL A 75 -6.75 0.45 28.66
CA VAL A 75 -6.41 1.88 28.60
C VAL A 75 -7.05 2.50 27.36
N SER A 76 -8.08 3.33 27.57
CA SER A 76 -8.70 4.11 26.51
C SER A 76 -7.78 5.20 25.99
N LYS A 77 -8.01 5.69 24.77
CA LYS A 77 -7.22 6.78 24.15
C LYS A 77 -7.26 8.09 24.96
N VAL A 78 -8.35 8.32 25.69
CA VAL A 78 -8.49 9.35 26.72
C VAL A 78 -8.78 8.60 28.01
N PHE A 79 -7.95 8.78 29.04
CA PHE A 79 -8.06 8.09 30.32
C PHE A 79 -7.86 9.08 31.46
N GLU A 80 -8.46 8.78 32.62
CA GLU A 80 -8.16 9.48 33.87
C GLU A 80 -7.18 8.63 34.70
N GLU A 81 -6.09 9.24 35.16
CA GLU A 81 -5.04 8.52 35.90
C GLU A 81 -5.56 7.88 37.20
N ILE A 82 -6.46 8.59 37.89
CA ILE A 82 -7.06 8.15 39.15
C ILE A 82 -7.85 6.85 38.94
N ASP A 83 -8.70 6.79 37.91
CA ASP A 83 -9.51 5.60 37.60
C ASP A 83 -8.64 4.36 37.35
N ILE A 84 -7.55 4.53 36.60
CA ILE A 84 -6.61 3.44 36.30
C ILE A 84 -5.92 2.96 37.59
N LEU A 85 -5.47 3.87 38.44
CA LEU A 85 -4.84 3.52 39.71
C LEU A 85 -5.81 2.81 40.67
N GLN A 86 -7.05 3.31 40.78
CA GLN A 86 -8.10 2.68 41.58
C GLN A 86 -8.42 1.26 41.08
N GLN A 87 -8.50 1.06 39.75
CA GLN A 87 -8.70 -0.27 39.17
C GLN A 87 -7.57 -1.24 39.52
N ILE A 88 -6.31 -0.77 39.47
CA ILE A 88 -5.14 -1.58 39.83
C ILE A 88 -5.20 -1.98 41.30
N ILE A 89 -5.46 -1.03 42.21
CA ILE A 89 -5.55 -1.26 43.66
C ILE A 89 -6.66 -2.26 43.96
N ASN A 90 -7.86 -2.08 43.38
CA ASN A 90 -9.00 -2.95 43.61
C ASN A 90 -8.75 -4.39 43.11
N GLN A 91 -8.13 -4.56 41.94
CA GLN A 91 -7.78 -5.89 41.42
C GLN A 91 -6.70 -6.58 42.25
N ALA A 92 -5.70 -5.83 42.69
CA ALA A 92 -4.62 -6.37 43.50
C ALA A 92 -5.08 -6.70 44.93
N GLY A 93 -5.93 -5.86 45.53
CA GLY A 93 -6.52 -6.06 46.86
C GLY A 93 -7.33 -7.36 46.96
N ARG A 94 -8.15 -7.67 45.94
CA ARG A 94 -8.90 -8.94 45.81
C ARG A 94 -8.02 -10.19 45.87
N GLN A 95 -6.77 -10.08 45.43
CA GLN A 95 -5.82 -11.19 45.35
C GLN A 95 -4.93 -11.30 46.60
N CYS A 96 -5.00 -10.33 47.52
CA CYS A 96 -4.21 -10.32 48.75
C CYS A 96 -4.72 -11.26 49.84
N GLY A 97 -5.84 -11.96 49.65
CA GLY A 97 -6.34 -13.00 50.57
C GLY A 97 -6.73 -12.49 51.97
N GLU A 98 -7.07 -11.21 52.10
CA GLU A 98 -7.53 -10.65 53.38
C GLU A 98 -9.04 -10.93 53.57
N ALA A 99 -9.49 -11.01 54.84
CA ALA A 99 -10.89 -11.29 55.17
C ALA A 99 -11.85 -10.31 54.49
N GLN A 100 -13.06 -10.77 54.10
CA GLN A 100 -14.09 -9.99 53.41
C GLN A 100 -14.32 -8.58 54.00
N SER A 101 -14.19 -8.41 55.32
CA SER A 101 -14.36 -7.12 56.00
C SER A 101 -13.27 -6.07 55.69
N LYS A 102 -12.04 -6.50 55.35
CA LYS A 102 -10.94 -5.58 54.97
C LYS A 102 -10.99 -5.19 53.49
N GLU A 103 -11.55 -6.05 52.65
CA GLU A 103 -11.72 -5.78 51.22
C GLU A 103 -12.75 -4.67 51.00
N GLU A 104 -13.87 -4.69 51.72
CA GLU A 104 -14.89 -3.63 51.69
C GLU A 104 -14.34 -2.28 52.18
N ASP A 105 -13.52 -2.28 53.25
CA ASP A 105 -12.84 -1.10 53.77
C ASP A 105 -11.81 -0.51 52.78
N LEU A 106 -11.05 -1.37 52.08
CA LEU A 106 -10.09 -0.93 51.07
C LEU A 106 -10.81 -0.34 49.86
N TYR A 107 -11.92 -0.95 49.43
CA TYR A 107 -12.72 -0.49 48.30
C TYR A 107 -13.33 0.90 48.59
N ALA A 108 -13.91 1.09 49.78
CA ALA A 108 -14.43 2.38 50.22
C ALA A 108 -13.34 3.46 50.29
N LYS A 109 -12.17 3.15 50.85
CA LYS A 109 -11.02 4.09 50.88
C LYS A 109 -10.48 4.42 49.48
N THR A 110 -10.55 3.48 48.56
CA THR A 110 -10.05 3.66 47.18
C THR A 110 -10.96 4.60 46.40
N GLU A 111 -12.28 4.52 46.59
CA GLU A 111 -13.26 5.43 45.98
C GLU A 111 -13.22 6.85 46.59
N GLU A 112 -12.87 6.99 47.87
CA GLU A 112 -12.72 8.30 48.54
C GLU A 112 -11.40 9.02 48.20
N ALA A 113 -10.37 8.30 47.74
CA ALA A 113 -9.08 8.86 47.40
C ALA A 113 -9.14 9.71 46.12
N GLN A 114 -8.84 11.01 46.25
CA GLN A 114 -8.91 11.99 45.16
C GLN A 114 -7.53 12.43 44.66
N THR A 115 -6.45 11.97 45.29
CA THR A 115 -5.09 12.39 44.94
C THR A 115 -4.17 11.21 44.61
N ARG A 116 -3.21 11.46 43.71
CA ARG A 116 -2.20 10.47 43.29
C ARG A 116 -1.34 9.95 44.45
N VAL A 117 -1.10 10.79 45.47
CA VAL A 117 -0.28 10.44 46.64
C VAL A 117 -0.96 9.42 47.54
N GLU A 118 -2.27 9.57 47.76
CA GLU A 118 -3.09 8.61 48.53
C GLU A 118 -3.10 7.26 47.82
N LEU A 119 -3.38 7.25 46.51
CA LEU A 119 -3.43 6.03 45.70
C LEU A 119 -2.07 5.31 45.64
N TYR A 120 -0.95 6.03 45.54
CA TYR A 120 0.38 5.41 45.59
C TYR A 120 0.69 4.76 46.93
N SER A 121 0.24 5.36 48.03
CA SER A 121 0.42 4.79 49.37
C SER A 121 -0.35 3.47 49.49
N MET A 122 -1.55 3.41 48.93
CA MET A 122 -2.36 2.19 48.88
C MET A 122 -1.76 1.14 47.92
N MET A 123 -1.23 1.55 46.76
CA MET A 123 -0.50 0.64 45.87
C MET A 123 0.74 0.05 46.55
N MET A 124 1.47 0.82 47.36
CA MET A 124 2.61 0.31 48.11
C MET A 124 2.19 -0.77 49.12
N GLU A 125 1.06 -0.58 49.81
CA GLU A 125 0.51 -1.57 50.74
C GLU A 125 0.10 -2.87 50.03
N VAL A 126 -0.58 -2.74 48.89
CA VAL A 126 -1.16 -3.88 48.18
C VAL A 126 -0.13 -4.64 47.32
N LEU A 127 0.78 -3.93 46.65
CA LEU A 127 1.77 -4.52 45.75
C LEU A 127 3.12 -4.85 46.41
N GLY A 128 3.36 -4.31 47.61
CA GLY A 128 4.64 -4.29 48.32
C GLY A 128 5.41 -5.62 48.30
N GLY A 129 6.49 -5.68 47.52
CA GLY A 129 7.44 -6.79 47.46
C GLY A 129 6.92 -8.06 46.77
N ARG A 130 5.71 -8.04 46.18
CA ARG A 130 5.08 -9.20 45.55
C ARG A 130 5.38 -9.30 44.07
N ARG A 131 5.35 -10.52 43.53
CA ARG A 131 5.52 -10.78 42.09
C ARG A 131 4.24 -10.42 41.35
N CYS A 132 4.29 -9.33 40.60
CA CYS A 132 3.14 -8.78 39.92
C CYS A 132 3.25 -8.95 38.40
N LEU A 133 2.17 -9.38 37.75
CA LEU A 133 1.98 -9.27 36.30
C LEU A 133 0.98 -8.16 36.01
N LEU A 134 1.44 -7.08 35.37
CA LEU A 134 0.57 -5.98 34.92
C LEU A 134 0.32 -6.09 33.42
N VAL A 135 -0.93 -6.20 33.01
CA VAL A 135 -1.35 -6.16 31.61
C VAL A 135 -2.02 -4.83 31.29
N LEU A 136 -1.48 -4.11 30.30
CA LEU A 136 -2.07 -2.88 29.76
C LEU A 136 -2.62 -3.17 28.35
N ASP A 137 -3.94 -3.24 28.23
CA ASP A 137 -4.64 -3.64 27.00
C ASP A 137 -5.10 -2.42 26.17
N ASP A 138 -4.89 -2.50 24.85
CA ASP A 138 -5.15 -1.47 23.83
C ASP A 138 -4.46 -0.13 24.11
N LEU A 139 -3.20 -0.17 24.57
CA LEU A 139 -2.41 1.01 24.93
C LEU A 139 -2.10 1.89 23.70
N TRP A 140 -2.42 3.19 23.76
CA TRP A 140 -2.24 4.13 22.62
C TRP A 140 -0.94 4.95 22.70
N SER A 141 -0.49 5.27 23.92
CA SER A 141 0.72 6.03 24.23
C SER A 141 1.39 5.48 25.50
N ASP A 142 2.65 5.84 25.71
CA ASP A 142 3.46 5.49 26.88
C ASP A 142 3.18 6.39 28.09
N GLN A 143 2.37 7.44 27.92
CA GLN A 143 2.12 8.47 28.92
C GLN A 143 1.65 7.91 30.27
N ILE A 144 0.64 7.02 30.29
CA ILE A 144 0.18 6.39 31.55
C ILE A 144 1.30 5.56 32.22
N TRP A 145 2.19 4.98 31.42
CA TRP A 145 3.32 4.23 31.95
C TRP A 145 4.36 5.18 32.52
N GLU A 146 4.90 6.10 31.74
CA GLU A 146 5.99 6.99 32.17
C GLU A 146 5.57 7.94 33.30
N ASP A 147 4.39 8.56 33.21
CA ASP A 147 3.98 9.64 34.11
C ASP A 147 3.31 9.11 35.40
N CYS A 148 2.73 7.90 35.35
CA CYS A 148 1.85 7.40 36.42
C CYS A 148 2.21 6.00 36.95
N LEU A 149 2.52 5.01 36.12
CA LEU A 149 2.65 3.60 36.59
C LEU A 149 4.10 3.13 36.78
N LYS A 150 5.05 3.67 36.02
CA LYS A 150 6.45 3.22 36.02
C LYS A 150 7.09 3.38 37.38
N PHE A 151 6.93 4.54 38.02
CA PHE A 151 7.45 4.76 39.37
C PHE A 151 6.88 3.79 40.42
N PRO A 152 5.56 3.73 40.66
CA PRO A 152 5.02 2.85 41.70
C PRO A 152 5.24 1.35 41.38
N PHE A 153 5.14 0.94 40.12
CA PHE A 153 5.33 -0.47 39.75
C PHE A 153 6.80 -0.91 39.91
N THR A 154 7.77 -0.07 39.55
CA THR A 154 9.19 -0.40 39.67
C THR A 154 9.74 -0.31 41.09
N GLN A 155 9.13 0.53 41.94
CA GLN A 155 9.58 0.72 43.33
C GLN A 155 8.87 -0.21 44.32
N PHE A 156 7.59 -0.52 44.11
CA PHE A 156 6.79 -1.23 45.09
C PHE A 156 6.72 -2.74 44.85
N THR A 157 6.95 -3.23 43.62
CA THR A 157 6.83 -4.66 43.30
C THR A 157 8.18 -5.40 43.37
N ALA A 158 8.15 -6.74 43.34
CA ALA A 158 9.36 -7.53 43.24
C ALA A 158 10.08 -7.30 41.90
N ALA A 159 11.42 -7.43 41.87
CA ALA A 159 12.20 -7.32 40.62
C ALA A 159 11.81 -8.33 39.53
N SER A 160 11.20 -9.45 39.92
CA SER A 160 10.64 -10.49 39.03
C SER A 160 9.24 -10.17 38.50
N SER A 161 8.65 -9.02 38.85
CA SER A 161 7.42 -8.52 38.24
C SER A 161 7.62 -8.22 36.75
N ARG A 162 6.54 -8.30 35.98
CA ARG A 162 6.55 -8.17 34.51
C ARG A 162 5.39 -7.31 34.03
N VAL A 163 5.58 -6.69 32.87
CA VAL A 163 4.54 -5.91 32.19
C VAL A 163 4.29 -6.51 30.82
N LEU A 164 3.02 -6.75 30.49
CA LEU A 164 2.58 -7.16 29.16
C LEU A 164 1.70 -6.06 28.56
N ILE A 165 2.02 -5.57 27.37
CA ILE A 165 1.21 -4.56 26.70
C ILE A 165 0.60 -5.12 25.41
N THR A 166 -0.63 -4.72 25.10
CA THR A 166 -1.20 -4.90 23.77
C THR A 166 -1.40 -3.52 23.13
N THR A 167 -1.00 -3.36 21.87
CA THR A 167 -1.10 -2.06 21.21
C THR A 167 -1.30 -2.18 19.70
N ARG A 168 -1.86 -1.12 19.10
CA ARG A 168 -1.89 -0.92 17.64
C ARG A 168 -0.68 -0.13 17.15
N ASN A 169 0.00 0.57 18.04
CA ASN A 169 1.13 1.43 17.72
C ASN A 169 2.42 0.59 17.70
N GLU A 170 3.04 0.47 16.53
CA GLU A 170 4.27 -0.34 16.38
C GLU A 170 5.51 0.29 17.03
N GLN A 171 5.46 1.59 17.30
CA GLN A 171 6.57 2.31 17.94
C GLN A 171 6.47 2.30 19.47
N LEU A 172 5.28 2.11 20.01
CA LEU A 172 5.04 2.15 21.46
C LEU A 172 5.86 1.13 22.28
N PRO A 173 6.05 -0.13 21.83
CA PRO A 173 6.92 -1.06 22.54
C PRO A 173 8.36 -0.58 22.65
N ARG A 174 8.87 0.10 21.60
CA ARG A 174 10.22 0.66 21.62
C ARG A 174 10.32 1.83 22.62
N GLN A 175 9.29 2.67 22.68
CA GLN A 175 9.20 3.77 23.63
C GLN A 175 9.18 3.27 25.09
N MET A 176 8.44 2.20 25.36
CA MET A 176 8.36 1.58 26.70
C MET A 176 9.55 0.67 27.05
N GLY A 177 10.57 0.56 26.19
CA GLY A 177 11.73 -0.29 26.43
C GLY A 177 11.40 -1.79 26.43
N ALA A 178 10.46 -2.23 25.59
CA ALA A 178 10.07 -3.63 25.50
C ALA A 178 11.22 -4.51 25.00
N ILE A 179 11.61 -5.49 25.82
CA ILE A 179 12.68 -6.44 25.51
C ILE A 179 12.26 -7.46 24.45
N TYR A 180 10.95 -7.64 24.28
CA TYR A 180 10.36 -8.51 23.27
C TYR A 180 9.07 -7.90 22.74
N THR A 181 8.98 -7.82 21.42
CA THR A 181 7.79 -7.35 20.73
C THR A 181 7.34 -8.40 19.73
N HIS A 182 6.15 -8.96 19.95
CA HIS A 182 5.49 -9.82 19.00
C HIS A 182 4.52 -9.03 18.13
N LYS A 183 4.66 -9.11 16.81
CA LYS A 183 3.75 -8.45 15.87
C LYS A 183 2.75 -9.47 15.30
N MET A 184 1.48 -9.36 15.72
CA MET A 184 0.35 -10.11 15.19
C MET A 184 0.09 -9.70 13.74
N LYS A 185 0.12 -10.69 12.84
CA LYS A 185 -0.05 -10.50 11.39
C LYS A 185 -1.53 -10.55 11.03
N GLY A 186 -2.02 -9.59 10.23
CA GLY A 186 -3.08 -9.89 9.26
C GLY A 186 -2.41 -10.52 8.05
N SER A 187 -2.82 -11.72 7.65
CA SER A 187 -2.34 -12.51 6.51
C SER A 187 -1.15 -11.91 5.73
N GLU A 188 0.07 -12.25 6.13
CA GLU A 188 1.32 -12.35 5.33
C GLU A 188 2.53 -12.35 6.28
N GLU A 189 3.44 -13.31 6.07
CA GLU A 189 4.60 -13.53 6.93
C GLU A 189 5.76 -12.58 6.62
N CYS A 190 6.24 -11.88 7.65
CA CYS A 190 7.55 -11.26 7.66
C CYS A 190 8.42 -11.85 8.78
N SER A 191 9.71 -11.94 8.46
CA SER A 191 10.84 -12.60 9.10
C SER A 191 11.14 -12.14 10.54
N ASN A 192 11.38 -13.10 11.43
CA ASN A 192 12.04 -12.88 12.72
C ASN A 192 13.48 -12.45 12.49
N ARG A 193 13.81 -11.18 12.75
CA ARG A 193 15.18 -10.76 13.05
C ARG A 193 15.27 -10.58 14.56
N VAL A 194 15.87 -11.58 15.21
CA VAL A 194 16.44 -11.43 16.54
C VAL A 194 17.65 -10.52 16.37
N ILE A 195 17.60 -9.31 16.94
CA ILE A 195 18.84 -8.57 17.19
C ILE A 195 19.38 -9.21 18.47
N LEU A 196 20.35 -10.11 18.31
CA LEU A 196 21.21 -10.50 19.42
C LEU A 196 22.05 -9.27 19.75
N GLU A 197 21.88 -8.74 20.96
CA GLU A 197 22.90 -7.91 21.61
C GLU A 197 24.15 -8.79 21.81
N SER A 198 24.93 -8.97 20.76
CA SER A 198 26.26 -9.55 20.83
C SER A 198 27.20 -8.64 20.06
N GLU A 199 27.46 -7.45 20.64
CA GLU A 199 28.67 -6.64 20.44
C GLU A 199 28.62 -5.36 21.31
N LEU A 200 28.27 -5.52 22.60
CA LEU A 200 28.63 -4.55 23.62
C LEU A 200 29.61 -5.26 24.57
N PRO A 201 30.82 -4.72 24.78
CA PRO A 201 31.76 -5.34 25.72
C PRO A 201 31.14 -5.32 27.12
N THR A 202 30.85 -6.52 27.61
CA THR A 202 30.34 -6.83 28.96
C THR A 202 31.41 -6.78 30.05
N ASP A 203 32.57 -6.20 29.75
CA ASP A 203 33.59 -5.85 30.72
C ASP A 203 33.67 -4.33 30.81
N GLY A 204 33.76 -3.77 32.03
CA GLY A 204 33.85 -2.32 32.31
C GLY A 204 35.07 -1.57 31.74
N LYS A 205 35.50 -1.88 30.52
CA LYS A 205 36.56 -1.19 29.78
C LYS A 205 35.94 -0.08 28.94
N ILE A 206 36.40 1.15 29.18
CA ILE A 206 36.00 2.35 28.46
C ILE A 206 36.73 2.34 27.11
N ALA A 207 36.00 2.09 26.01
CA ALA A 207 36.53 2.02 24.65
C ALA A 207 36.50 3.40 23.96
N ARG A 208 37.45 3.66 23.04
CA ARG A 208 37.57 4.98 22.37
C ARG A 208 36.39 5.23 21.44
N GLU A 209 35.93 4.18 20.76
CA GLU A 209 34.90 4.23 19.72
C GLU A 209 33.53 4.66 20.26
N GLU A 210 33.36 4.74 21.58
CA GLU A 210 32.11 5.12 22.25
C GLU A 210 31.95 6.64 22.47
N PHE A 211 33.01 7.44 22.30
CA PHE A 211 33.03 8.86 22.69
C PHE A 211 33.37 9.78 21.52
N THR A 212 32.87 11.02 21.55
CA THR A 212 33.38 12.07 20.66
C THR A 212 34.85 12.35 20.95
N GLU A 213 35.60 12.86 19.97
CA GLU A 213 37.02 13.13 20.14
C GLU A 213 37.32 14.06 21.33
N ALA A 214 36.50 15.10 21.50
CA ALA A 214 36.59 16.03 22.63
C ALA A 214 36.32 15.35 23.99
N ALA A 215 35.28 14.52 24.07
CA ALA A 215 34.95 13.78 25.29
C ALA A 215 36.04 12.75 25.64
N TRP A 216 36.55 12.02 24.64
CA TRP A 216 37.61 11.04 24.82
C TRP A 216 38.91 11.68 25.32
N LYS A 217 39.30 12.81 24.73
CA LYS A 217 40.51 13.56 25.13
C LYS A 217 40.43 14.03 26.59
N ALA A 218 39.27 14.53 27.02
CA ALA A 218 39.06 14.93 28.42
C ALA A 218 39.12 13.74 29.39
N ILE A 219 38.54 12.59 29.01
CA ILE A 219 38.62 11.35 29.80
C ILE A 219 40.07 10.88 29.94
N LEU A 220 40.85 10.89 28.86
CA LEU A 220 42.27 10.54 28.91
C LEU A 220 43.08 11.44 29.84
N SER A 221 42.87 12.76 29.74
CA SER A 221 43.54 13.76 30.59
C SER A 221 43.24 13.60 32.09
N SER A 222 42.08 13.03 32.43
CA SER A 222 41.70 12.78 33.83
C SER A 222 42.34 11.54 34.47
N ARG A 223 42.95 10.63 33.68
CA ARG A 223 43.48 9.31 34.12
C ARG A 223 44.94 9.29 34.62
N GLY A 224 45.53 10.43 35.00
CA GLY A 224 46.92 10.53 35.49
C GLY A 224 47.17 10.09 36.96
N LYS A 225 48.46 9.96 37.37
CA LYS A 225 48.95 9.39 38.64
C LYS A 225 48.09 9.74 39.88
N GLY A 226 47.41 8.71 40.43
CA GLY A 226 46.57 8.74 41.63
C GLY A 226 45.12 8.32 41.33
N ARG A 227 44.59 7.29 42.00
CA ARG A 227 43.20 6.81 41.83
C ARG A 227 42.16 7.72 42.51
N THR A 228 42.60 8.70 43.30
CA THR A 228 41.72 9.63 44.01
C THR A 228 41.44 10.88 43.16
N HIS A 229 40.16 11.26 43.04
CA HIS A 229 39.66 12.52 42.44
C HIS A 229 39.60 12.61 40.91
N GLN A 230 39.23 11.53 40.22
CA GLN A 230 39.16 11.49 38.75
C GLN A 230 38.03 12.36 38.14
N THR A 231 36.85 12.45 38.78
CA THR A 231 35.71 13.25 38.28
C THR A 231 35.99 14.75 38.30
N ALA A 232 36.62 15.27 39.35
CA ALA A 232 37.04 16.67 39.42
C ALA A 232 38.11 17.01 38.36
N ARG A 233 39.05 16.09 38.10
CA ARG A 233 40.05 16.24 37.03
C ARG A 233 39.43 16.18 35.63
N LEU A 234 38.38 15.39 35.45
CA LEU A 234 37.59 15.39 34.21
C LEU A 234 36.90 16.73 34.01
N MET A 235 36.25 17.29 35.03
CA MET A 235 35.64 18.63 34.93
C MET A 235 36.68 19.70 34.61
N LYS A 236 37.85 19.66 35.25
CA LYS A 236 38.97 20.54 34.93
C LYS A 236 39.39 20.42 33.46
N ALA A 237 39.60 19.20 32.96
CA ALA A 237 39.99 18.96 31.58
C ALA A 237 38.92 19.43 30.56
N LEU A 238 37.64 19.34 30.91
CA LEU A 238 36.55 19.86 30.10
C LEU A 238 36.54 21.40 30.05
N LEU A 239 36.90 22.06 31.15
CA LEU A 239 36.90 23.52 31.29
C LEU A 239 38.18 24.22 30.81
N GLU A 240 39.33 23.53 30.78
CA GLU A 240 40.63 24.08 30.36
C GLU A 240 40.70 24.37 28.85
N HIS A 241 39.82 23.76 28.05
CA HIS A 241 39.73 24.06 26.63
C HIS A 241 38.93 25.35 26.40
N GLU A 242 39.63 26.48 26.28
CA GLU A 242 39.05 27.75 25.84
C GLU A 242 38.32 27.55 24.49
N ASN A 243 37.07 28.00 24.41
CA ASN A 243 36.12 27.76 23.30
C ASN A 243 35.64 26.31 23.07
N GLY A 244 35.94 25.36 23.96
CA GLY A 244 35.42 23.99 23.88
C GLY A 244 33.94 23.86 24.21
N ASP A 245 33.32 22.71 23.87
CA ASP A 245 31.88 22.45 24.05
C ASP A 245 31.38 22.75 25.46
N ALA A 246 32.14 22.36 26.49
CA ALA A 246 31.77 22.62 27.89
C ALA A 246 31.77 24.12 28.21
N TYR A 247 32.76 24.86 27.73
CA TYR A 247 32.85 26.32 27.89
C TYR A 247 31.65 27.02 27.26
N GLN A 248 31.24 26.59 26.06
CA GLN A 248 30.07 27.14 25.36
C GLN A 248 28.75 26.81 26.09
N ILE A 249 28.58 25.56 26.55
CA ILE A 249 27.38 25.11 27.27
C ILE A 249 27.22 25.90 28.58
N PHE A 250 28.28 26.06 29.36
CA PHE A 250 28.23 26.82 30.61
C PHE A 250 28.05 28.34 30.38
N SER A 251 28.61 28.90 29.30
CA SER A 251 28.37 30.30 28.91
C SER A 251 26.88 30.53 28.57
N LYS A 252 26.27 29.61 27.81
CA LYS A 252 24.83 29.62 27.48
C LYS A 252 23.97 29.48 28.75
N ALA A 253 24.42 28.69 29.72
CA ALA A 253 23.81 28.57 31.04
C ALA A 253 24.04 29.80 31.95
N ARG A 254 24.69 30.87 31.46
CA ARG A 254 25.03 32.11 32.18
C ARG A 254 25.97 31.88 33.37
N VAL A 255 26.84 30.87 33.28
CA VAL A 255 27.86 30.56 34.28
C VAL A 255 29.18 31.22 33.90
N ASN A 256 29.88 31.80 34.88
CA ASN A 256 31.21 32.33 34.67
C ASN A 256 32.25 31.18 34.68
N ASN A 257 32.73 30.81 33.50
CA ASN A 257 33.66 29.69 33.32
C ASN A 257 34.99 29.86 34.08
N THR A 258 35.48 31.09 34.22
CA THR A 258 36.72 31.37 34.95
C THR A 258 36.55 31.04 36.44
N GLN A 259 35.44 31.48 37.03
CA GLN A 259 35.12 31.18 38.43
C GLN A 259 34.84 29.68 38.63
N LEU A 260 34.16 29.03 37.68
CA LEU A 260 33.87 27.59 37.74
C LEU A 260 35.16 26.74 37.69
N LEU A 261 36.12 27.15 36.85
CA LEU A 261 37.43 26.51 36.77
C LEU A 261 38.27 26.76 38.05
N GLU A 262 38.22 27.96 38.62
CA GLU A 262 38.88 28.26 39.91
C GLU A 262 38.32 27.42 41.06
N ALA A 263 36.98 27.33 41.19
CA ALA A 263 36.32 26.50 42.19
C ALA A 263 36.67 25.01 42.01
N THR A 264 36.71 24.53 40.76
CA THR A 264 37.14 23.16 40.44
C THR A 264 38.59 22.91 40.89
N ASN A 265 39.51 23.86 40.66
CA ASN A 265 40.91 23.76 41.08
C ASN A 265 41.06 23.80 42.61
N GLN A 266 40.29 24.64 43.31
CA GLN A 266 40.31 24.71 44.78
C GLN A 266 39.88 23.38 45.41
N GLU A 267 38.84 22.74 44.88
CA GLU A 267 38.36 21.46 45.39
C GLU A 267 39.34 20.32 45.12
N ILE A 268 40.03 20.33 43.96
CA ILE A 268 41.14 19.39 43.68
C ILE A 268 42.27 19.57 44.70
N ASN A 269 42.67 20.81 45.01
CA ASN A 269 43.76 21.10 45.95
C ASN A 269 43.39 20.73 47.40
N LYS A 270 42.17 21.06 47.84
CA LYS A 270 41.63 20.71 49.17
C LYS A 270 41.66 19.20 49.40
N ARG A 271 41.30 18.43 48.37
CA ARG A 271 41.29 16.96 48.43
C ARG A 271 42.68 16.34 48.36
N GLN A 272 43.63 16.96 47.66
CA GLN A 272 45.04 16.54 47.65
C GLN A 272 45.72 16.73 49.01
N LEU A 273 45.42 17.81 49.73
CA LEU A 273 45.97 18.08 51.06
C LEU A 273 45.50 17.09 52.13
N ASN A 274 44.26 16.58 52.01
CA ASN A 274 43.69 15.61 52.95
C ASN A 274 44.19 14.16 52.72
N ALA A 275 44.91 13.88 51.63
CA ALA A 275 45.39 12.52 51.29
C ALA A 275 46.75 12.16 51.93
N VAL A 276 47.40 13.07 52.66
CA VAL A 276 48.75 12.88 53.23
C VAL A 276 48.74 12.19 54.60
N GLY A 277 47.59 11.98 55.23
CA GLY A 277 47.50 11.40 56.57
C GLY A 277 46.30 10.49 56.78
N GLU A 278 46.32 9.29 56.20
CA GLU A 278 45.75 8.05 56.76
C GLU A 278 45.88 6.92 55.73
N ALA A 279 46.76 5.96 56.02
CA ALA A 279 46.82 4.70 55.31
C ALA A 279 45.92 3.69 56.04
N SER A 280 44.65 3.58 55.63
CA SER A 280 43.78 2.44 55.96
C SER A 280 42.56 2.38 55.04
N GLY A 281 42.33 1.20 54.46
CA GLY A 281 40.98 0.75 54.07
C GLY A 281 40.40 1.25 52.74
N SER A 282 40.37 0.34 51.77
CA SER A 282 39.54 0.32 50.55
C SER A 282 38.22 1.12 50.59
N LYS A 283 38.04 2.04 49.62
CA LYS A 283 36.86 2.21 48.73
C LYS A 283 36.89 3.61 48.10
N GLN A 284 37.35 3.73 46.85
CA GLN A 284 36.91 4.77 45.89
C GLN A 284 37.64 4.57 44.55
N GLY A 285 37.24 3.53 43.83
CA GLY A 285 37.60 3.32 42.42
C GLY A 285 36.43 3.52 41.45
N THR A 286 35.21 3.75 41.96
CA THR A 286 33.95 3.61 41.19
C THR A 286 33.36 4.93 40.67
N SER A 287 33.86 6.10 41.09
CA SER A 287 33.18 7.38 40.80
C SER A 287 33.25 7.84 39.33
N LEU A 288 34.37 7.63 38.62
CA LEU A 288 34.47 7.99 37.19
C LEU A 288 33.71 7.00 36.30
N GLU A 289 33.79 5.71 36.60
CA GLU A 289 33.08 4.67 35.86
C GLU A 289 31.56 4.82 36.00
N GLU A 290 31.09 5.19 37.19
CA GLU A 290 29.67 5.48 37.44
C GLU A 290 29.21 6.76 36.74
N LEU A 291 30.04 7.81 36.70
CA LEU A 291 29.75 9.03 35.94
C LEU A 291 29.65 8.73 34.44
N ILE A 292 30.57 7.93 33.90
CA ILE A 292 30.55 7.51 32.49
C ILE A 292 29.35 6.63 32.19
N LYS A 293 28.98 5.72 33.11
CA LYS A 293 27.76 4.92 32.97
C LYS A 293 26.51 5.81 32.88
N ARG A 294 26.39 6.83 33.74
CA ARG A 294 25.28 7.81 33.66
C ARG A 294 25.32 8.65 32.39
N ALA A 295 26.51 9.02 31.91
CA ALA A 295 26.64 9.73 30.64
C ALA A 295 26.12 8.88 29.46
N ARG A 296 26.30 7.55 29.50
CA ARG A 296 25.71 6.63 28.51
C ARG A 296 24.17 6.60 28.60
N GLU A 297 23.60 6.73 29.80
CA GLU A 297 22.15 6.76 30.00
C GLU A 297 21.50 8.05 29.45
N PHE A 298 22.25 9.15 29.36
CA PHE A 298 21.75 10.42 28.77
C PHE A 298 21.84 10.51 27.24
N ARG A 299 22.50 9.55 26.60
CA ARG A 299 22.65 9.47 25.15
C ARG A 299 21.30 9.11 24.50
N LYS A 300 20.89 9.84 23.46
CA LYS A 300 19.69 9.51 22.67
C LYS A 300 19.98 8.37 21.68
N PHE A 301 18.93 7.65 21.27
CA PHE A 301 19.05 6.45 20.41
C PHE A 301 19.71 6.73 19.05
N ASP A 302 19.57 7.95 18.52
CA ASP A 302 20.12 8.36 17.22
C ASP A 302 21.55 8.94 17.28
N GLU A 303 22.10 9.16 18.47
CA GLU A 303 23.47 9.64 18.62
C GLU A 303 24.41 8.44 18.75
N PRO A 304 25.40 8.23 17.86
CA PRO A 304 26.27 7.06 17.92
C PRO A 304 27.35 7.12 19.01
N LEU A 305 27.61 8.31 19.60
CA LEU A 305 28.74 8.58 20.49
C LEU A 305 28.32 9.38 21.74
N VAL A 306 29.02 9.18 22.86
CA VAL A 306 28.89 9.98 24.08
C VAL A 306 29.64 11.30 23.90
N SER A 307 28.93 12.42 23.96
CA SER A 307 29.45 13.78 23.76
C SER A 307 29.84 14.46 25.08
N VAL A 308 30.45 15.65 25.00
CA VAL A 308 30.73 16.50 26.17
C VAL A 308 29.44 16.89 26.90
N GLY A 309 28.35 17.15 26.17
CA GLY A 309 27.04 17.46 26.77
C GLY A 309 26.52 16.33 27.66
N HIS A 310 26.66 15.07 27.23
CA HIS A 310 26.28 13.89 28.02
C HIS A 310 27.10 13.75 29.30
N LEU A 311 28.41 14.04 29.24
CA LEU A 311 29.27 14.06 30.42
C LEU A 311 28.86 15.14 31.41
N LEU A 312 28.53 16.35 30.94
CA LEU A 312 28.07 17.45 31.78
C LEU A 312 26.74 17.16 32.47
N LEU A 313 25.78 16.53 31.77
CA LEU A 313 24.54 16.06 32.38
C LEU A 313 24.81 15.00 33.46
N ALA A 314 25.79 14.12 33.26
CA ALA A 314 26.15 13.13 34.27
C ALA A 314 26.69 13.72 35.59
N PHE A 315 27.32 14.90 35.55
CA PHE A 315 27.80 15.60 36.74
C PHE A 315 26.66 16.08 37.65
N THR A 316 25.43 16.28 37.14
CA THR A 316 24.28 16.66 38.00
C THR A 316 23.90 15.54 38.98
N GLY A 317 24.29 14.30 38.69
CA GLY A 317 24.09 13.15 39.57
C GLY A 317 25.33 12.76 40.37
N ASP A 318 26.47 13.42 40.17
CA ASP A 318 27.74 13.02 40.78
C ASP A 318 27.84 13.47 42.24
N MET A 319 27.54 12.53 43.16
CA MET A 319 27.63 12.71 44.61
C MET A 319 29.04 13.05 45.09
N SER A 320 30.08 12.77 44.29
CA SER A 320 31.46 12.95 44.72
C SER A 320 31.94 14.39 44.58
N PHE A 321 31.52 15.12 43.54
CA PHE A 321 32.04 16.44 43.19
C PHE A 321 30.99 17.27 42.44
N GLY A 322 30.38 16.70 41.40
CA GLY A 322 29.51 17.43 40.47
C GLY A 322 28.29 18.08 41.12
N MET A 323 27.59 17.39 42.02
CA MET A 323 26.38 17.94 42.67
C MET A 323 26.68 19.19 43.50
N GLN A 324 27.72 19.15 44.32
CA GLN A 324 28.07 20.28 45.19
C GLN A 324 28.56 21.47 44.36
N LEU A 325 29.42 21.24 43.36
CA LEU A 325 29.88 22.30 42.47
C LEU A 325 28.73 22.92 41.67
N PHE A 326 27.80 22.10 41.17
CA PHE A 326 26.69 22.62 40.39
C PHE A 326 25.69 23.38 41.27
N ASP A 327 25.49 22.99 42.52
CA ASP A 327 24.65 23.74 43.46
C ASP A 327 25.25 25.12 43.78
N ASP A 328 26.56 25.18 44.04
CA ASP A 328 27.29 26.44 44.31
C ASP A 328 27.16 27.46 43.15
N PHE A 329 27.07 26.97 41.91
CA PHE A 329 26.90 27.79 40.70
C PHE A 329 25.45 27.87 40.19
N LYS A 330 24.48 27.34 40.94
CA LYS A 330 23.04 27.28 40.57
C LYS A 330 22.77 26.60 39.22
N ILE A 331 23.58 25.62 38.88
CA ILE A 331 23.49 24.83 37.65
C ILE A 331 22.54 23.66 37.91
N SER A 332 21.41 23.62 37.20
CA SER A 332 20.45 22.51 37.29
C SER A 332 20.43 21.68 36.00
N PHE A 333 19.93 20.45 36.10
CA PHE A 333 19.74 19.54 34.97
C PHE A 333 18.94 20.20 33.83
N ASN A 334 17.87 20.93 34.15
CA ASN A 334 17.03 21.60 33.15
C ASN A 334 17.76 22.75 32.44
N ILE A 335 18.62 23.48 33.14
CA ILE A 335 19.42 24.56 32.55
C ILE A 335 20.46 23.98 31.59
N LEU A 336 21.17 22.92 31.99
CA LEU A 336 22.13 22.24 31.10
C LEU A 336 21.45 21.58 29.90
N LYS A 337 20.33 20.88 30.11
CA LYS A 337 19.58 20.22 29.04
C LYS A 337 19.05 21.23 28.01
N SER A 338 18.58 22.40 28.45
CA SER A 338 18.15 23.46 27.54
C SER A 338 19.31 24.10 26.79
N ALA A 339 20.46 24.34 27.44
CA ALA A 339 21.66 24.86 26.79
C ALA A 339 22.24 23.90 25.73
N ILE A 340 22.11 22.57 25.93
CA ILE A 340 22.56 21.53 24.99
C ILE A 340 21.62 21.41 23.77
N HIS A 341 20.30 21.62 23.92
CA HIS A 341 19.33 21.44 22.83
C HIS A 341 19.12 22.65 21.90
N GLN A 342 19.79 23.77 22.16
CA GLN A 342 19.67 24.99 21.35
C GLN A 342 20.39 24.94 19.99
N ASP A 343 21.17 23.90 19.66
CA ASP A 343 22.04 23.89 18.46
C ASP A 343 21.56 23.12 17.22
N LEU A 344 20.34 22.54 17.19
CA LEU A 344 19.78 22.04 15.92
C LEU A 344 18.95 23.13 15.26
N LYS A 345 19.38 23.64 14.10
CA LYS A 345 18.63 24.60 13.29
C LYS A 345 17.25 24.05 12.91
N ALA A 346 16.27 24.92 12.67
CA ALA A 346 14.90 24.48 12.40
C ALA A 346 14.81 23.73 11.06
N LEU A 347 15.55 24.17 10.05
CA LEU A 347 15.63 23.50 8.75
C LEU A 347 16.27 22.11 8.83
N ASP A 348 17.20 21.87 9.74
CA ASP A 348 17.82 20.55 9.90
C ASP A 348 16.87 19.54 10.58
N ARG A 349 15.90 20.02 11.36
CA ARG A 349 14.90 19.17 12.05
C ARG A 349 13.70 18.85 11.19
N TYR A 350 13.22 19.86 10.44
CA TYR A 350 11.94 19.79 9.73
C TYR A 350 12.11 19.81 8.21
N GLY A 351 13.35 19.88 7.71
CA GLY A 351 13.67 19.93 6.29
C GLY A 351 14.59 18.79 5.86
N VAL A 352 14.56 18.51 4.57
CA VAL A 352 15.47 17.57 3.89
C VAL A 352 16.18 18.34 2.78
N ASP A 353 17.51 18.44 2.86
CA ASP A 353 18.31 19.11 1.83
C ASP A 353 18.37 18.26 0.56
N LEU A 354 17.60 18.64 -0.46
CA LEU A 354 17.55 17.96 -1.75
C LEU A 354 18.84 18.20 -2.55
N THR A 355 19.48 19.36 -2.38
CA THR A 355 20.78 19.66 -2.99
C THR A 355 21.85 18.70 -2.47
N ALA A 356 21.91 18.47 -1.15
CA ALA A 356 22.84 17.51 -0.55
C ALA A 356 22.57 16.07 -1.03
N LYS A 357 21.29 15.67 -1.12
CA LYS A 357 20.92 14.35 -1.70
C LYS A 357 21.32 14.21 -3.16
N ALA A 358 21.20 15.28 -3.95
CA ALA A 358 21.63 15.30 -5.34
C ALA A 358 23.16 15.15 -5.45
N GLU A 359 23.91 15.82 -4.58
CA GLU A 359 25.37 15.74 -4.50
C GLU A 359 25.85 14.34 -4.09
N ALA A 360 25.14 13.70 -3.15
CA ALA A 360 25.39 12.32 -2.75
C ALA A 360 24.97 11.27 -3.81
N GLY A 361 24.31 11.69 -4.89
CA GLY A 361 23.80 10.78 -5.93
C GLY A 361 22.59 9.93 -5.50
N GLU A 362 21.88 10.34 -4.45
CA GLU A 362 20.70 9.63 -3.91
C GLU A 362 19.40 9.96 -4.65
N ILE A 363 19.42 10.94 -5.55
CA ILE A 363 18.26 11.33 -6.37
C ILE A 363 18.21 10.52 -7.65
N ASP A 364 17.03 9.97 -7.96
CA ASP A 364 16.77 9.22 -9.18
C ASP A 364 17.02 10.05 -10.45
N PRO A 365 17.42 9.42 -11.57
CA PRO A 365 17.59 10.12 -12.83
C PRO A 365 16.24 10.68 -13.30
N ILE A 366 16.20 11.99 -13.52
CA ILE A 366 15.00 12.67 -14.03
C ILE A 366 15.05 12.71 -15.55
N ILE A 367 14.00 12.22 -16.20
CA ILE A 367 13.94 12.05 -17.66
C ILE A 367 12.68 12.75 -18.20
N GLY A 368 12.85 13.55 -19.26
CA GLY A 368 11.74 14.12 -20.02
C GLY A 368 10.99 15.26 -19.31
N ARG A 369 11.60 15.92 -18.33
CA ARG A 369 11.00 17.02 -17.56
C ARG A 369 11.77 18.34 -17.64
N ASP A 370 12.61 18.49 -18.67
CA ASP A 370 13.48 19.66 -18.81
C ASP A 370 12.68 20.96 -18.96
N ALA A 371 11.58 20.97 -19.71
CA ALA A 371 10.76 22.16 -19.92
C ALA A 371 10.09 22.65 -18.64
N GLU A 372 9.58 21.75 -17.80
CA GLU A 372 9.00 22.11 -16.50
C GLU A 372 10.08 22.59 -15.53
N ILE A 373 11.26 21.98 -15.52
CA ILE A 373 12.41 22.44 -14.72
C ILE A 373 12.86 23.84 -15.18
N ASP A 374 12.96 24.08 -16.48
CA ASP A 374 13.29 25.39 -17.06
C ASP A 374 12.25 26.45 -16.67
N SER A 375 10.96 26.10 -16.73
CA SER A 375 9.88 26.98 -16.28
C SER A 375 10.02 27.35 -14.79
N CYS A 376 10.37 26.38 -13.93
CA CYS A 376 10.65 26.66 -12.52
C CYS A 376 11.84 27.62 -12.35
N ILE A 377 12.92 27.42 -13.10
CA ILE A 377 14.12 28.28 -13.06
C ILE A 377 13.76 29.71 -13.49
N GLU A 378 13.04 29.87 -14.60
CA GLU A 378 12.59 31.16 -15.10
C GLU A 378 11.75 31.91 -14.07
N ILE A 379 10.79 31.22 -13.44
CA ILE A 379 9.93 31.81 -12.40
C ILE A 379 10.77 32.22 -11.18
N LEU A 380 11.67 31.36 -10.69
CA LEU A 380 12.51 31.65 -9.52
C LEU A 380 13.46 32.84 -9.73
N LEU A 381 13.79 33.18 -10.98
CA LEU A 381 14.62 34.33 -11.34
C LEU A 381 13.83 35.65 -11.39
N MET A 382 12.50 35.61 -11.35
CA MET A 382 11.67 36.82 -11.39
C MET A 382 11.85 37.66 -10.11
N LYS A 383 11.97 38.98 -10.26
CA LYS A 383 12.08 39.93 -9.13
C LYS A 383 10.82 40.01 -8.26
N ARG A 384 9.66 39.69 -8.83
CA ARG A 384 8.34 39.66 -8.16
C ARG A 384 7.59 38.46 -8.69
N TYR A 385 6.73 37.86 -7.84
CA TYR A 385 5.91 36.70 -8.21
C TYR A 385 6.76 35.47 -8.59
N GLY A 386 7.91 35.31 -7.94
CA GLY A 386 8.93 34.32 -8.31
C GLY A 386 8.78 32.97 -7.63
N ASN A 387 7.56 32.54 -7.31
CA ASN A 387 7.32 31.24 -6.65
C ASN A 387 6.55 30.31 -7.60
N PRO A 388 7.19 29.26 -8.16
CA PRO A 388 6.50 28.31 -9.00
C PRO A 388 5.60 27.38 -8.17
N VAL A 389 4.45 27.01 -8.72
CA VAL A 389 3.60 25.94 -8.20
C VAL A 389 3.41 24.91 -9.29
N LEU A 390 3.89 23.70 -9.04
CA LEU A 390 3.69 22.54 -9.90
C LEU A 390 2.24 22.06 -9.75
N ILE A 391 1.48 22.12 -10.84
CA ILE A 391 0.07 21.74 -10.85
C ILE A 391 -0.12 20.58 -11.83
N GLY A 392 -0.67 19.48 -11.33
CA GLY A 392 -0.93 18.30 -12.14
C GLY A 392 -1.57 17.19 -11.32
N ASP A 393 -1.94 16.10 -11.99
CA ASP A 393 -2.56 14.94 -11.35
C ASP A 393 -1.56 14.20 -10.42
N PRO A 394 -2.05 13.43 -9.42
CA PRO A 394 -1.17 12.67 -8.54
C PRO A 394 -0.32 11.63 -9.29
N GLY A 395 0.98 11.54 -8.98
CA GLY A 395 1.87 10.53 -9.56
C GLY A 395 2.41 10.84 -10.97
N VAL A 396 2.15 12.02 -11.54
CA VAL A 396 2.75 12.44 -12.82
C VAL A 396 4.24 12.80 -12.73
N GLY A 397 4.80 12.89 -11.52
CA GLY A 397 6.20 13.20 -11.28
C GLY A 397 6.50 14.69 -10.98
N LYS A 398 5.63 15.35 -10.21
CA LYS A 398 5.83 16.74 -9.77
C LYS A 398 7.03 16.87 -8.80
N THR A 399 7.11 16.02 -7.78
CA THR A 399 8.29 15.94 -6.90
C THR A 399 9.59 15.64 -7.66
N ALA A 400 9.51 14.82 -8.72
CA ALA A 400 10.63 14.49 -9.59
C ALA A 400 11.19 15.73 -10.34
N ILE A 401 10.35 16.72 -10.69
CA ILE A 401 10.81 17.99 -11.28
C ILE A 401 11.67 18.78 -10.28
N VAL A 402 11.24 18.85 -9.02
CA VAL A 402 11.98 19.55 -7.95
C VAL A 402 13.32 18.88 -7.66
N GLN A 403 13.32 17.55 -7.63
CA GLN A 403 14.55 16.75 -7.53
C GLN A 403 15.49 16.97 -8.73
N GLY A 404 14.94 17.10 -9.94
CA GLY A 404 15.70 17.44 -11.15
C GLY A 404 16.32 18.83 -11.11
N LEU A 405 15.60 19.80 -10.51
CA LEU A 405 16.17 21.12 -10.23
C LEU A 405 17.36 21.02 -9.28
N ALA A 406 17.28 20.23 -8.19
CA ALA A 406 18.41 20.01 -7.29
C ALA A 406 19.63 19.40 -8.01
N GLN A 407 19.41 18.42 -8.90
CA GLN A 407 20.48 17.86 -9.73
C GLN A 407 21.14 18.92 -10.63
N ARG A 408 20.37 19.84 -11.21
CA ARG A 408 20.91 20.95 -12.02
C ARG A 408 21.64 21.99 -11.19
N MET A 409 21.20 22.25 -9.95
CA MET A 409 21.91 23.11 -8.99
C MET A 409 23.32 22.57 -8.73
N VAL A 410 23.45 21.28 -8.42
CA VAL A 410 24.75 20.63 -8.16
C VAL A 410 25.64 20.57 -9.41
N LYS A 411 25.07 20.34 -10.59
CA LYS A 411 25.80 20.33 -11.86
C LYS A 411 26.33 21.72 -12.27
N GLY A 412 25.92 22.80 -11.61
CA GLY A 412 26.34 24.17 -11.92
C GLY A 412 25.75 24.72 -13.23
N SER A 413 24.66 24.12 -13.74
CA SER A 413 24.03 24.51 -15.01
C SER A 413 23.01 25.66 -14.87
N LEU A 414 22.99 26.37 -13.74
CA LEU A 414 22.01 27.42 -13.45
C LEU A 414 22.56 28.85 -13.67
N PRO A 415 21.70 29.81 -14.04
CA PRO A 415 22.06 31.23 -14.10
C PRO A 415 22.54 31.79 -12.77
N GLN A 416 23.38 32.85 -12.80
CA GLN A 416 24.04 33.43 -11.62
C GLN A 416 23.11 33.72 -10.43
N GLY A 417 21.85 34.11 -10.67
CA GLY A 417 20.88 34.43 -9.61
C GLY A 417 20.42 33.25 -8.76
N LEU A 418 20.70 32.01 -9.18
CA LEU A 418 20.38 30.77 -8.46
C LEU A 418 21.63 29.93 -8.14
N GLN A 419 22.83 30.47 -8.42
CA GLN A 419 24.06 29.83 -8.02
C GLN A 419 24.22 29.88 -6.49
N ASN A 420 24.75 28.80 -5.92
CA ASN A 420 24.93 28.64 -4.46
C ASN A 420 23.62 28.67 -3.65
N CYS A 421 22.47 28.53 -4.29
CA CYS A 421 21.21 28.32 -3.58
C CYS A 421 21.08 26.87 -3.12
N LYS A 422 20.52 26.66 -1.92
CA LYS A 422 20.10 25.35 -1.40
C LYS A 422 18.62 25.13 -1.64
N LEU A 423 18.24 23.90 -1.97
CA LEU A 423 16.86 23.48 -2.10
C LEU A 423 16.49 22.51 -0.97
N ILE A 424 15.59 22.93 -0.10
CA ILE A 424 15.19 22.18 1.09
C ILE A 424 13.73 21.80 1.00
N SER A 425 13.42 20.50 1.03
CA SER A 425 12.05 20.00 1.12
C SER A 425 11.56 20.09 2.55
N LEU A 426 10.39 20.69 2.76
CA LEU A 426 9.76 20.79 4.07
C LEU A 426 8.97 19.51 4.37
N ASP A 427 9.24 18.88 5.52
CA ASP A 427 8.45 17.75 6.02
C ASP A 427 7.31 18.27 6.91
N ILE A 428 6.13 18.40 6.30
CA ILE A 428 4.91 18.82 7.00
C ILE A 428 4.53 17.80 8.09
N GLY A 429 4.79 16.51 7.86
CA GLY A 429 4.55 15.45 8.83
C GLY A 429 5.40 15.62 10.08
N ALA A 430 6.69 15.96 9.93
CA ALA A 430 7.58 16.26 11.05
C ALA A 430 7.18 17.53 11.82
N LEU A 431 6.66 18.55 11.13
CA LEU A 431 6.15 19.76 11.77
C LEU A 431 4.92 19.47 12.64
N ILE A 432 4.00 18.64 12.15
CA ILE A 432 2.77 18.22 12.87
C ILE A 432 3.09 17.22 13.97
N SER A 433 4.04 16.31 13.75
CA SER A 433 4.42 15.28 14.70
C SER A 433 4.94 15.88 16.01
N GLY A 434 4.28 15.57 17.12
CA GLY A 434 4.61 16.11 18.44
C GLY A 434 4.22 17.57 18.66
N ALA A 435 3.42 18.19 17.79
CA ALA A 435 2.76 19.46 18.10
C ALA A 435 1.47 19.16 18.88
N ASN A 436 1.37 19.63 20.13
CA ASN A 436 0.21 19.34 20.98
C ASN A 436 -0.97 20.26 20.64
N ASN A 437 -0.68 21.48 20.17
CA ASN A 437 -1.67 22.49 19.80
C ASN A 437 -1.31 23.17 18.47
N ARG A 438 -2.31 23.77 17.82
CA ARG A 438 -2.13 24.58 16.60
C ARG A 438 -1.04 25.67 16.74
N GLY A 439 -0.92 26.28 17.92
CA GLY A 439 0.09 27.30 18.20
C GLY A 439 1.53 26.78 18.15
N ASP A 440 1.76 25.52 18.54
CA ASP A 440 3.11 24.91 18.48
C ASP A 440 3.55 24.71 17.04
N LEU A 441 2.62 24.25 16.17
CA LEU A 441 2.89 24.14 14.74
C LEU A 441 3.20 25.50 14.13
N GLU A 442 2.40 26.51 14.43
CA GLU A 442 2.61 27.88 13.93
C GLU A 442 3.98 28.41 14.38
N ASN A 443 4.41 28.13 15.62
CA ASN A 443 5.73 28.53 16.10
C ASN A 443 6.86 27.78 15.39
N ARG A 444 6.75 26.46 15.19
CA ARG A 444 7.73 25.69 14.41
C ARG A 444 7.86 26.19 12.98
N LEU A 445 6.73 26.49 12.33
CA LEU A 445 6.74 27.05 10.99
C LEU A 445 7.34 28.47 10.97
N LYS A 446 7.07 29.30 11.99
CA LYS A 446 7.74 30.60 12.14
C LYS A 446 9.25 30.46 12.24
N ASP A 447 9.75 29.48 13.00
CA ASP A 447 11.20 29.24 13.15
C ASP A 447 11.81 28.85 11.79
N VAL A 448 11.18 27.93 11.06
CA VAL A 448 11.61 27.54 9.70
C VAL A 448 11.59 28.72 8.72
N LEU A 449 10.49 29.48 8.69
CA LEU A 449 10.36 30.64 7.80
C LEU A 449 11.33 31.77 8.20
N GLY A 450 11.61 31.91 9.50
CA GLY A 450 12.60 32.84 10.04
C GLY A 450 13.97 32.56 9.46
N GLU A 451 14.45 31.33 9.63
CA GLU A 451 15.75 30.85 9.13
C GLU A 451 15.88 31.01 7.61
N VAL A 452 14.82 30.73 6.85
CA VAL A 452 14.83 30.91 5.39
C VAL A 452 14.90 32.39 5.03
N THR A 453 14.18 33.25 5.73
CA THR A 453 14.22 34.69 5.45
C THR A 453 15.54 35.34 5.86
N GLU A 454 16.25 34.76 6.82
CA GLU A 454 17.62 35.15 7.20
C GLU A 454 18.68 34.70 6.19
N SER A 455 18.38 33.70 5.36
CA SER A 455 19.27 33.22 4.29
C SER A 455 19.42 34.19 3.10
N ASP A 456 18.71 35.32 3.11
CA ASP A 456 18.72 36.36 2.06
C ASP A 456 18.56 35.82 0.62
N GLY A 457 17.68 34.82 0.45
CA GLY A 457 17.37 34.22 -0.85
C GLY A 457 18.31 33.10 -1.30
N HIS A 458 19.27 32.70 -0.45
CA HIS A 458 20.12 31.53 -0.69
C HIS A 458 19.42 30.21 -0.37
N THR A 459 18.32 30.20 0.38
CA THR A 459 17.52 28.99 0.62
C THR A 459 16.19 29.05 -0.11
N ILE A 460 15.89 28.01 -0.89
CA ILE A 460 14.62 27.78 -1.56
C ILE A 460 13.92 26.63 -0.83
N ILE A 461 12.68 26.84 -0.37
CA ILE A 461 11.89 25.79 0.27
C ILE A 461 11.00 25.11 -0.76
N PHE A 462 10.99 23.79 -0.80
CA PHE A 462 9.96 23.00 -1.47
C PHE A 462 8.88 22.59 -0.47
N ILE A 463 7.61 22.85 -0.80
CA ILE A 463 6.44 22.50 0.00
C ILE A 463 5.58 21.54 -0.82
N ASP A 464 5.59 20.28 -0.42
CA ASP A 464 4.68 19.29 -1.00
C ASP A 464 3.25 19.55 -0.52
N ASP A 465 2.27 19.30 -1.39
CA ASP A 465 0.84 19.56 -1.14
C ASP A 465 0.57 20.92 -0.45
N ILE A 466 1.04 22.00 -1.07
CA ILE A 466 1.00 23.37 -0.49
C ILE A 466 -0.40 23.83 -0.03
N HIS A 467 -1.46 23.26 -0.62
CA HIS A 467 -2.84 23.53 -0.22
C HIS A 467 -3.14 23.12 1.24
N MET A 468 -2.39 22.17 1.81
CA MET A 468 -2.49 21.76 3.22
C MET A 468 -2.18 22.90 4.20
N ILE A 469 -1.30 23.83 3.82
CA ILE A 469 -0.85 24.96 4.65
C ILE A 469 -1.65 26.25 4.32
N VAL A 470 -2.24 26.29 3.12
CA VAL A 470 -2.81 27.50 2.51
C VAL A 470 -4.35 27.43 2.41
N GLY A 471 -4.98 26.43 3.04
CA GLY A 471 -6.41 26.18 2.96
C GLY A 471 -7.28 27.22 3.69
N ALA A 472 -7.76 28.22 2.96
CA ALA A 472 -8.72 29.20 3.45
C ALA A 472 -10.05 28.54 3.86
N GLY A 473 -10.37 28.55 5.16
CA GLY A 473 -11.74 28.61 5.66
C GLY A 473 -12.61 27.34 5.63
N ASP A 474 -12.06 26.13 5.61
CA ASP A 474 -12.88 24.91 5.79
C ASP A 474 -13.18 24.69 7.30
N PRO A 475 -14.45 24.67 7.74
CA PRO A 475 -14.81 24.47 9.15
C PRO A 475 -14.35 23.13 9.74
N ASN A 476 -13.98 22.17 8.88
CA ASN A 476 -13.67 20.79 9.23
C ASN A 476 -12.17 20.41 9.19
N GLY A 477 -11.23 21.37 9.17
CA GLY A 477 -9.90 21.11 9.73
C GLY A 477 -8.66 21.19 8.84
N THR A 478 -8.62 21.99 7.76
CA THR A 478 -7.33 22.40 7.17
C THR A 478 -6.74 23.59 7.93
N MET A 479 -5.46 23.52 8.26
CA MET A 479 -4.76 24.53 9.05
C MET A 479 -4.45 25.74 8.17
N ASP A 480 -5.22 26.83 8.32
CA ASP A 480 -4.92 28.07 7.59
C ASP A 480 -3.74 28.80 8.23
N VAL A 481 -2.54 28.56 7.69
CA VAL A 481 -1.30 29.24 8.07
C VAL A 481 -0.89 30.26 7.00
N SER A 482 -1.79 30.57 6.06
CA SER A 482 -1.53 31.50 4.95
C SER A 482 -1.11 32.89 5.45
N ASN A 483 -1.59 33.31 6.62
CA ASN A 483 -1.25 34.58 7.25
C ASN A 483 0.23 34.69 7.65
N LEU A 484 0.94 33.58 7.88
CA LEU A 484 2.39 33.60 8.13
C LEU A 484 3.20 33.71 6.82
N LEU A 485 2.71 33.12 5.74
CA LEU A 485 3.38 33.10 4.45
C LEU A 485 3.21 34.40 3.67
N LYS A 486 1.99 34.95 3.62
CA LYS A 486 1.62 36.13 2.82
C LYS A 486 2.58 37.32 2.99
N PRO A 487 2.91 37.78 4.22
CA PRO A 487 3.81 38.92 4.38
C PRO A 487 5.22 38.67 3.85
N LYS A 488 5.74 37.45 4.01
CA LYS A 488 7.10 37.08 3.58
C LYS A 488 7.19 36.91 2.07
N LEU A 489 6.13 36.39 1.46
CA LEU A 489 5.97 36.29 0.00
C LEU A 489 5.83 37.69 -0.64
N ASP A 490 4.98 38.57 -0.08
CA ASP A 490 4.78 39.94 -0.58
C ASP A 490 6.07 40.78 -0.55
N GLN A 491 6.90 40.56 0.48
CA GLN A 491 8.20 41.23 0.61
C GLN A 491 9.28 40.63 -0.30
N GLY A 492 9.02 39.51 -0.98
CA GLY A 492 10.02 38.80 -1.80
C GLY A 492 11.16 38.18 -0.99
N LYS A 493 11.00 38.03 0.33
CA LYS A 493 12.01 37.46 1.24
C LYS A 493 11.94 35.95 1.36
N LEU A 494 10.87 35.34 0.86
CA LEU A 494 10.66 33.90 0.84
C LEU A 494 10.62 33.42 -0.61
N ARG A 495 11.54 32.52 -0.97
CA ARG A 495 11.50 31.76 -2.23
C ARG A 495 11.02 30.36 -1.93
N CYS A 496 9.94 29.94 -2.58
CA CYS A 496 9.46 28.58 -2.45
C CYS A 496 8.93 28.00 -3.76
N ILE A 497 8.91 26.67 -3.80
CA ILE A 497 8.29 25.86 -4.85
C ILE A 497 7.16 25.09 -4.18
N GLY A 498 5.95 25.20 -4.70
CA GLY A 498 4.80 24.42 -4.22
C GLY A 498 4.47 23.27 -5.17
N GLU A 499 3.91 22.19 -4.65
CA GLU A 499 3.21 21.18 -5.44
C GLU A 499 1.73 21.10 -5.02
N THR A 500 0.81 20.94 -5.97
CA THR A 500 -0.60 20.66 -5.68
C THR A 500 -1.33 20.06 -6.89
N THR A 501 -2.61 19.71 -6.73
CA THR A 501 -3.49 19.31 -7.84
C THR A 501 -4.21 20.52 -8.46
N ILE A 502 -4.72 20.36 -9.68
CA ILE A 502 -5.47 21.43 -10.37
C ILE A 502 -6.71 21.86 -9.56
N ALA A 503 -7.41 20.89 -8.96
CA ALA A 503 -8.61 21.15 -8.17
C ALA A 503 -8.28 21.97 -6.92
N GLU A 504 -7.25 21.56 -6.17
CA GLU A 504 -6.85 22.23 -4.94
C GLU A 504 -6.24 23.61 -5.20
N PHE A 505 -5.48 23.77 -6.29
CA PHE A 505 -4.98 25.09 -6.72
C PHE A 505 -6.14 26.07 -6.96
N ARG A 506 -7.15 25.65 -7.73
CA ARG A 506 -8.33 26.49 -8.02
C ARG A 506 -9.12 26.81 -6.75
N LYS A 507 -9.25 25.85 -5.85
CA LYS A 507 -10.03 26.00 -4.61
C LYS A 507 -9.34 26.94 -3.61
N HIS A 508 -8.04 26.79 -3.39
CA HIS A 508 -7.35 27.43 -2.25
C HIS A 508 -6.37 28.54 -2.64
N ILE A 509 -5.72 28.48 -3.80
CA ILE A 509 -4.70 29.47 -4.20
C ILE A 509 -5.29 30.49 -5.17
N GLU A 510 -6.02 30.05 -6.20
CA GLU A 510 -6.51 30.94 -7.25
C GLU A 510 -7.61 31.89 -6.76
N LYS A 511 -8.41 31.47 -5.76
CA LYS A 511 -9.45 32.32 -5.17
C LYS A 511 -8.89 33.41 -4.26
N ASP A 512 -7.70 33.22 -3.69
CA ASP A 512 -7.06 34.23 -2.84
C ASP A 512 -6.21 35.18 -3.69
N SER A 513 -6.63 36.45 -3.75
CA SER A 513 -5.95 37.46 -4.57
C SER A 513 -4.50 37.73 -4.20
N ALA A 514 -4.10 37.52 -2.94
CA ALA A 514 -2.72 37.69 -2.49
C ALA A 514 -1.86 36.52 -2.97
N LEU A 515 -2.33 35.29 -2.76
CA LEU A 515 -1.59 34.08 -3.12
C LEU A 515 -1.53 33.87 -4.64
N LYS A 516 -2.63 34.11 -5.36
CA LYS A 516 -2.68 34.06 -6.83
C LYS A 516 -1.63 34.96 -7.47
N ARG A 517 -1.31 36.10 -6.85
CA ARG A 517 -0.26 36.99 -7.36
C ARG A 517 1.12 36.40 -7.12
N GLN A 518 1.36 35.79 -5.96
CA GLN A 518 2.69 35.32 -5.57
C GLN A 518 3.13 34.01 -6.22
N PHE A 519 2.18 33.17 -6.62
CA PHE A 519 2.42 31.86 -7.17
C PHE A 519 2.13 31.78 -8.67
N GLN A 520 3.11 31.31 -9.46
CA GLN A 520 2.98 31.09 -10.90
C GLN A 520 2.76 29.61 -11.20
N PRO A 521 1.70 29.25 -11.94
CA PRO A 521 1.39 27.86 -12.24
C PRO A 521 2.34 27.26 -13.28
N VAL A 522 2.87 26.08 -13.00
CA VAL A 522 3.62 25.23 -13.95
C VAL A 522 2.82 23.95 -14.14
N ASN A 523 2.23 23.79 -15.33
CA ASN A 523 1.36 22.64 -15.63
C ASN A 523 2.19 21.39 -15.93
N VAL A 524 2.03 20.36 -15.11
CA VAL A 524 2.70 19.07 -15.26
C VAL A 524 1.71 18.05 -15.80
N LYS A 525 1.95 17.60 -17.04
CA LYS A 525 1.10 16.62 -17.72
C LYS A 525 1.56 15.19 -17.43
N GLU A 526 0.63 14.24 -17.52
CA GLU A 526 0.93 12.81 -17.51
C GLU A 526 1.99 12.47 -18.58
N ALA A 527 2.93 11.58 -18.22
CA ALA A 527 3.99 11.16 -19.13
C ALA A 527 3.42 10.32 -20.28
N THR A 528 3.97 10.45 -21.49
CA THR A 528 3.58 9.57 -22.59
C THR A 528 4.07 8.14 -22.32
N VAL A 529 3.52 7.14 -23.02
CA VAL A 529 4.01 5.76 -22.93
C VAL A 529 5.49 5.68 -23.27
N LYS A 530 5.93 6.42 -24.30
CA LYS A 530 7.34 6.47 -24.72
C LYS A 530 8.23 7.06 -23.62
N ASP A 531 7.82 8.19 -23.03
CA ASP A 531 8.59 8.83 -21.95
C ASP A 531 8.63 7.93 -20.72
N THR A 532 7.53 7.26 -20.40
CA THR A 532 7.47 6.28 -19.31
C THR A 532 8.45 5.14 -19.51
N ILE A 533 8.60 4.61 -20.73
CA ILE A 533 9.60 3.57 -21.01
C ILE A 533 11.01 4.07 -20.69
N PHE A 534 11.36 5.29 -21.10
CA PHE A 534 12.67 5.87 -20.77
C PHE A 534 12.85 6.09 -19.26
N ILE A 535 11.82 6.57 -18.56
CA ILE A 535 11.82 6.71 -17.09
C ILE A 535 12.08 5.35 -16.44
N LEU A 536 11.37 4.30 -16.85
CA LEU A 536 11.56 2.94 -16.36
C LEU A 536 12.97 2.41 -16.64
N CYS A 537 13.51 2.67 -17.84
CA CYS A 537 14.90 2.31 -18.17
C CYS A 537 15.91 3.01 -17.25
N GLY A 538 15.68 4.29 -16.92
CA GLY A 538 16.50 5.04 -15.97
C GLY A 538 16.45 4.47 -14.55
N LEU A 539 15.27 3.99 -14.12
CA LEU A 539 15.06 3.43 -12.79
C LEU A 539 15.45 1.94 -12.67
N ARG A 540 15.65 1.25 -13.80
CA ARG A 540 15.92 -0.20 -13.87
C ARG A 540 16.95 -0.68 -12.86
N LYS A 541 18.16 -0.11 -12.88
CA LYS A 541 19.27 -0.54 -12.02
C LYS A 541 18.93 -0.45 -10.53
N LYS A 542 18.16 0.57 -10.12
CA LYS A 542 17.75 0.77 -8.73
C LYS A 542 16.81 -0.34 -8.27
N TYR A 543 15.80 -0.67 -9.07
CA TYR A 543 14.86 -1.74 -8.75
C TYR A 543 15.50 -3.12 -8.86
N GLU A 544 16.37 -3.34 -9.85
CA GLU A 544 17.16 -4.57 -9.98
C GLU A 544 18.02 -4.81 -8.73
N HIS A 545 18.71 -3.78 -8.25
CA HIS A 545 19.52 -3.86 -7.04
C HIS A 545 18.66 -4.07 -5.77
N HIS A 546 17.57 -3.31 -5.63
CA HIS A 546 16.69 -3.39 -4.46
C HIS A 546 16.06 -4.78 -4.30
N HIS A 547 15.57 -5.35 -5.40
CA HIS A 547 14.95 -6.67 -5.38
C HIS A 547 15.94 -7.81 -5.55
N GLY A 548 17.13 -7.56 -6.08
CA GLY A 548 18.10 -8.60 -6.42
C GLY A 548 17.70 -9.43 -7.64
N VAL A 549 17.00 -8.81 -8.60
CA VAL A 549 16.53 -9.44 -9.85
C VAL A 549 16.98 -8.61 -11.04
N ARG A 550 16.89 -9.15 -12.25
CA ARG A 550 17.01 -8.42 -13.51
C ARG A 550 15.63 -8.04 -14.03
N ILE A 551 15.55 -7.04 -14.88
CA ILE A 551 14.30 -6.64 -15.52
C ILE A 551 14.52 -6.53 -17.02
N SER A 552 13.87 -7.38 -17.81
CA SER A 552 14.03 -7.38 -19.27
C SER A 552 13.49 -6.09 -19.91
N ASP A 553 14.04 -5.68 -21.06
CA ASP A 553 13.58 -4.48 -21.77
C ASP A 553 12.11 -4.60 -22.19
N ASN A 554 11.70 -5.79 -22.65
CA ASN A 554 10.31 -6.07 -23.00
C ASN A 554 9.37 -5.93 -21.80
N ALA A 555 9.81 -6.28 -20.58
CA ALA A 555 9.01 -6.07 -19.38
C ALA A 555 8.77 -4.59 -19.09
N LEU A 556 9.74 -3.70 -19.34
CA LEU A 556 9.56 -2.26 -19.16
C LEU A 556 8.58 -1.68 -20.19
N VAL A 557 8.71 -2.12 -21.45
CA VAL A 557 7.78 -1.75 -22.54
C VAL A 557 6.37 -2.20 -22.19
N ASP A 558 6.18 -3.45 -21.82
CA ASP A 558 4.87 -3.99 -21.45
C ASP A 558 4.32 -3.36 -20.17
N ALA A 559 5.16 -3.03 -19.19
CA ALA A 559 4.70 -2.33 -17.99
C ALA A 559 4.09 -0.97 -18.35
N ALA A 560 4.72 -0.21 -19.25
CA ALA A 560 4.18 1.08 -19.71
C ALA A 560 2.88 0.89 -20.53
N HIS A 561 2.86 -0.04 -21.50
CA HIS A 561 1.69 -0.28 -22.35
C HIS A 561 0.50 -0.88 -21.59
N LEU A 562 0.72 -1.92 -20.79
CA LEU A 562 -0.35 -2.63 -20.08
C LEU A 562 -0.91 -1.78 -18.94
N SER A 563 -0.07 -1.04 -18.19
CA SER A 563 -0.58 -0.13 -17.17
C SER A 563 -1.38 1.02 -17.77
N ASN A 564 -0.95 1.57 -18.91
CA ASN A 564 -1.73 2.61 -19.60
C ASN A 564 -3.08 2.09 -20.12
N ARG A 565 -3.10 0.87 -20.66
CA ARG A 565 -4.29 0.31 -21.33
C ARG A 565 -5.31 -0.30 -20.36
N TYR A 566 -4.85 -0.96 -19.30
CA TYR A 566 -5.72 -1.79 -18.45
C TYR A 566 -5.85 -1.29 -17.01
N ILE A 567 -4.88 -0.51 -16.50
CA ILE A 567 -4.93 0.05 -15.14
C ILE A 567 -5.46 1.49 -15.23
N LYS A 568 -6.71 1.67 -14.75
CA LYS A 568 -7.42 2.96 -14.79
C LYS A 568 -7.03 3.88 -13.65
N GLU A 569 -6.65 3.30 -12.50
CA GLU A 569 -6.32 4.06 -11.30
C GLU A 569 -4.87 4.58 -11.38
N GLY A 570 -4.72 5.88 -11.12
CA GLY A 570 -3.43 6.56 -11.16
C GLY A 570 -2.95 6.92 -12.57
N PHE A 571 -1.86 7.67 -12.62
CA PHE A 571 -1.32 8.28 -13.83
C PHE A 571 0.09 7.74 -14.13
N LEU A 572 0.50 7.80 -15.39
CA LEU A 572 1.89 7.59 -15.80
C LEU A 572 2.79 8.74 -15.32
N PRO A 573 4.03 8.45 -14.90
CA PRO A 573 4.69 7.14 -14.97
C PRO A 573 4.42 6.23 -13.77
N ASN A 574 3.81 6.74 -12.69
CA ASN A 574 3.74 6.05 -11.39
C ASN A 574 3.11 4.65 -11.48
N LYS A 575 1.96 4.50 -12.16
CA LYS A 575 1.32 3.17 -12.28
C LYS A 575 2.19 2.11 -12.96
N ALA A 576 3.07 2.51 -13.88
CA ALA A 576 3.99 1.60 -14.54
C ALA A 576 5.18 1.24 -13.63
N ILE A 577 5.70 2.21 -12.87
CA ILE A 577 6.75 2.00 -11.87
C ILE A 577 6.28 0.99 -10.82
N VAL A 578 5.10 1.21 -10.25
CA VAL A 578 4.46 0.31 -9.27
C VAL A 578 4.27 -1.09 -9.85
N LEU A 579 3.93 -1.19 -11.14
CA LEU A 579 3.74 -2.48 -11.80
C LEU A 579 5.06 -3.26 -11.93
N VAL A 580 6.15 -2.60 -12.33
CA VAL A 580 7.50 -3.21 -12.39
C VAL A 580 7.95 -3.64 -11.00
N ASP A 581 7.78 -2.78 -10.01
CA ASP A 581 8.16 -3.03 -8.61
C ASP A 581 7.44 -4.26 -8.04
N ARG A 582 6.12 -4.35 -8.25
CA ARG A 582 5.32 -5.53 -7.85
C ARG A 582 5.74 -6.80 -8.57
N ALA A 583 6.07 -6.73 -9.86
CA ALA A 583 6.51 -7.90 -10.61
C ALA A 583 7.88 -8.39 -10.12
N ALA A 584 8.81 -7.48 -9.83
CA ALA A 584 10.11 -7.80 -9.25
C ALA A 584 9.98 -8.42 -7.85
N ALA A 585 9.17 -7.82 -6.98
CA ALA A 585 8.91 -8.35 -5.64
C ALA A 585 8.28 -9.75 -5.69
N ARG A 586 7.32 -9.95 -6.59
CA ARG A 586 6.62 -11.23 -6.74
C ARG A 586 7.52 -12.34 -7.25
N LEU A 587 8.38 -12.06 -8.23
CA LEU A 587 9.35 -13.02 -8.74
C LEU A 587 10.21 -13.61 -7.60
N LYS A 588 10.63 -12.75 -6.67
CA LYS A 588 11.40 -13.13 -5.48
C LYS A 588 10.60 -13.94 -4.46
N MET A 589 9.29 -13.72 -4.37
CA MET A 589 8.39 -14.52 -3.52
C MET A 589 8.17 -15.91 -4.13
N ASP A 590 7.86 -15.97 -5.42
CA ASP A 590 7.63 -17.21 -6.16
C ASP A 590 8.89 -18.13 -6.11
N GLU A 591 10.10 -17.55 -6.17
CA GLU A 591 11.36 -18.30 -6.00
C GLU A 591 11.48 -18.97 -4.63
N LYS A 592 11.13 -18.27 -3.54
CA LYS A 592 11.17 -18.81 -2.18
C LYS A 592 10.15 -19.93 -1.98
N GLU A 593 8.94 -19.74 -2.52
CA GLU A 593 7.88 -20.75 -2.42
C GLU A 593 8.23 -22.02 -3.21
N CYS A 594 8.75 -21.90 -4.43
CA CYS A 594 9.18 -23.06 -5.22
C CYS A 594 10.30 -23.85 -4.53
N PHE A 595 11.28 -23.16 -3.95
CA PHE A 595 12.36 -23.80 -3.21
C PHE A 595 11.86 -24.50 -1.93
N SER A 596 10.92 -23.88 -1.20
CA SER A 596 10.30 -24.53 -0.03
C SER A 596 9.52 -25.78 -0.43
N LEU A 597 8.71 -25.71 -1.48
CA LEU A 597 7.94 -26.83 -1.99
C LEU A 597 8.84 -28.00 -2.40
N ALA A 598 9.95 -27.72 -3.09
CA ALA A 598 10.93 -28.74 -3.49
C ALA A 598 11.60 -29.42 -2.28
N ILE A 599 11.89 -28.67 -1.21
CA ILE A 599 12.42 -29.23 0.04
C ILE A 599 11.38 -30.10 0.74
N ASP A 600 10.12 -29.66 0.76
CA ASP A 600 9.05 -30.38 1.44
C ASP A 600 8.69 -31.69 0.72
N THR A 601 8.69 -31.70 -0.62
CA THR A 601 8.54 -32.94 -1.41
C THR A 601 9.69 -33.90 -1.15
N TYR A 602 10.94 -33.43 -1.19
CA TYR A 602 12.11 -34.26 -0.88
C TYR A 602 12.05 -34.89 0.52
N LYS A 603 11.67 -34.10 1.53
CA LYS A 603 11.48 -34.62 2.91
C LYS A 603 10.39 -35.67 2.98
N ALA A 604 9.28 -35.48 2.27
CA ALA A 604 8.18 -36.44 2.23
C ALA A 604 8.61 -37.78 1.57
N SER A 605 9.34 -37.71 0.46
CA SER A 605 9.92 -38.88 -0.21
C SER A 605 10.88 -39.64 0.72
N LYS A 606 11.77 -38.92 1.43
CA LYS A 606 12.72 -39.49 2.39
C LYS A 606 12.06 -40.15 3.60
N ASN A 607 11.00 -39.53 4.13
CA ASN A 607 10.23 -40.12 5.22
C ASN A 607 9.51 -41.40 4.77
N SER A 608 8.95 -41.40 3.56
CA SER A 608 8.32 -42.59 2.97
C SER A 608 9.31 -43.74 2.82
N LEU A 609 10.56 -43.45 2.43
CA LEU A 609 11.62 -44.44 2.36
C LEU A 609 11.96 -45.01 3.75
N ASN A 610 12.14 -44.16 4.76
CA ASN A 610 12.40 -44.60 6.14
C ASN A 610 11.27 -45.52 6.66
N ASP A 611 10.00 -45.20 6.39
CA ASP A 611 8.88 -46.04 6.80
C ASP A 611 8.90 -47.42 6.14
N ILE A 612 9.30 -47.50 4.86
CA ILE A 612 9.44 -48.76 4.13
C ILE A 612 10.63 -49.56 4.67
N GLU A 613 11.75 -48.91 4.99
CA GLU A 613 12.92 -49.55 5.59
C GLU A 613 12.62 -50.12 6.98
N ILE A 614 11.89 -49.39 7.83
CA ILE A 614 11.45 -49.86 9.16
C ILE A 614 10.50 -51.08 9.02
N LYS A 615 9.62 -51.06 8.02
CA LYS A 615 8.75 -52.22 7.72
C LYS A 615 9.57 -53.42 7.26
N LEU A 616 10.62 -53.20 6.45
CA LEU A 616 11.49 -54.28 5.99
C LEU A 616 12.32 -54.86 7.15
N SER A 617 12.88 -54.02 8.03
CA SER A 617 13.66 -54.48 9.19
C SER A 617 12.81 -55.26 10.19
N SER A 618 11.56 -54.83 10.44
CA SER A 618 10.64 -55.55 11.34
C SER A 618 10.15 -56.88 10.77
N MET A 619 10.24 -57.09 9.46
CA MET A 619 9.91 -58.37 8.80
C MET A 619 11.08 -59.37 8.79
N GLN A 620 12.33 -58.90 8.93
CA GLN A 620 13.51 -59.78 8.97
C GLN A 620 13.55 -60.69 10.22
N ASP A 621 12.79 -60.38 11.27
CA ASP A 621 12.72 -61.16 12.51
C ASP A 621 11.75 -62.37 12.43
N GLY A 622 11.00 -62.55 11.32
CA GLY A 622 10.00 -63.62 11.15
C GLY A 622 10.40 -64.68 10.11
N LEU A 623 10.70 -65.91 10.54
CA LEU A 623 11.18 -66.97 9.65
C LEU A 623 10.08 -67.54 8.71
N THR A 624 10.41 -67.60 7.41
CA THR A 624 9.97 -68.58 6.37
C THR A 624 8.71 -68.40 5.49
N VAL A 625 7.98 -67.27 5.50
CA VAL A 625 6.87 -67.05 4.51
C VAL A 625 7.00 -65.78 3.64
N GLN A 626 8.02 -64.92 3.80
CA GLN A 626 7.97 -63.55 3.26
C GLN A 626 8.82 -63.22 2.01
N LEU A 627 9.40 -64.20 1.30
CA LEU A 627 10.27 -63.92 0.13
C LEU A 627 9.61 -63.12 -1.01
N GLY A 628 8.29 -63.22 -1.19
CA GLY A 628 7.56 -62.48 -2.22
C GLY A 628 7.27 -61.02 -1.86
N LEU A 629 6.93 -60.76 -0.59
CA LEU A 629 6.67 -59.42 -0.07
C LEU A 629 7.97 -58.64 0.10
N GLU A 630 9.03 -59.30 0.55
CA GLU A 630 10.37 -58.70 0.68
C GLU A 630 10.89 -58.21 -0.67
N LYS A 631 10.76 -59.01 -1.75
CA LYS A 631 11.12 -58.57 -3.11
C LYS A 631 10.31 -57.36 -3.58
N SER A 632 9.02 -57.30 -3.24
CA SER A 632 8.16 -56.16 -3.58
C SER A 632 8.58 -54.88 -2.84
N LEU A 633 8.92 -54.98 -1.54
CA LEU A 633 9.39 -53.85 -0.75
C LEU A 633 10.77 -53.37 -1.22
N VAL A 634 11.69 -54.28 -1.56
CA VAL A 634 12.99 -53.93 -2.15
C VAL A 634 12.84 -53.19 -3.48
N THR A 635 11.87 -53.60 -4.31
CA THR A 635 11.58 -52.90 -5.58
C THR A 635 11.03 -51.50 -5.30
N GLN A 636 10.10 -51.34 -4.34
CA GLN A 636 9.60 -50.02 -3.94
C GLN A 636 10.70 -49.12 -3.36
N ILE A 637 11.65 -49.68 -2.60
CA ILE A 637 12.82 -48.94 -2.10
C ILE A 637 13.68 -48.46 -3.27
N GLN A 638 13.88 -49.27 -4.31
CA GLN A 638 14.61 -48.86 -5.51
C GLN A 638 13.89 -47.73 -6.24
N ASP A 639 12.59 -47.86 -6.48
CA ASP A 639 11.78 -46.84 -7.15
C ASP A 639 11.80 -45.49 -6.39
N VAL A 640 11.62 -45.54 -5.06
CA VAL A 640 11.64 -44.33 -4.22
C VAL A 640 13.06 -43.73 -4.15
N ASN A 641 14.11 -44.56 -4.14
CA ASN A 641 15.49 -44.06 -4.21
C ASN A 641 15.80 -43.36 -5.53
N GLU A 642 15.29 -43.85 -6.66
CA GLU A 642 15.44 -43.17 -7.95
C GLU A 642 14.78 -41.79 -7.94
N VAL A 643 13.57 -41.68 -7.38
CA VAL A 643 12.87 -40.39 -7.20
C VAL A 643 13.66 -39.46 -6.27
N ILE A 644 14.15 -39.96 -5.13
CA ILE A 644 14.97 -39.19 -4.19
C ILE A 644 16.26 -38.72 -4.86
N GLN A 645 16.95 -39.56 -5.62
CA GLN A 645 18.17 -39.16 -6.34
C GLN A 645 17.89 -38.06 -7.38
N GLN A 646 16.74 -38.13 -8.04
CA GLN A 646 16.32 -37.08 -8.98
C GLN A 646 15.99 -35.77 -8.24
N GLU A 647 15.25 -35.83 -7.14
CA GLU A 647 14.92 -34.67 -6.29
C GLU A 647 16.17 -34.06 -5.62
N GLU A 648 17.14 -34.89 -5.18
CA GLU A 648 18.43 -34.43 -4.66
C GLU A 648 19.24 -33.71 -5.71
N LYS A 649 19.25 -34.24 -6.95
CA LYS A 649 19.91 -33.60 -8.07
C LYS A 649 19.26 -32.25 -8.38
N GLU A 650 17.93 -32.18 -8.42
CA GLU A 650 17.20 -30.92 -8.60
C GLU A 650 17.49 -29.92 -7.47
N LEU A 651 17.44 -30.34 -6.21
CA LEU A 651 17.78 -29.50 -5.05
C LEU A 651 19.25 -29.05 -5.05
N HIS A 652 20.16 -29.92 -5.45
CA HIS A 652 21.58 -29.61 -5.57
C HIS A 652 21.83 -28.59 -6.69
N ASP A 653 21.11 -28.72 -7.81
CA ASP A 653 21.10 -27.74 -8.90
C ASP A 653 20.51 -26.39 -8.41
N TYR A 654 19.45 -26.39 -7.57
CA TYR A 654 18.91 -25.19 -6.91
C TYR A 654 19.90 -24.54 -5.91
N GLN A 655 20.71 -25.33 -5.21
CA GLN A 655 21.69 -24.82 -4.24
C GLN A 655 22.95 -24.26 -4.91
N ASN A 656 23.49 -24.97 -5.91
CA ASN A 656 24.71 -24.55 -6.62
C ASN A 656 24.48 -23.36 -7.57
N SER A 657 23.22 -23.11 -7.97
CA SER A 657 22.84 -21.97 -8.81
C SER A 657 22.83 -20.62 -8.05
N THR A 658 23.12 -20.61 -6.73
CA THR A 658 23.38 -19.37 -5.98
C THR A 658 24.65 -18.62 -6.45
N GLY A 659 25.53 -19.27 -7.22
CA GLY A 659 26.81 -18.69 -7.66
C GLY A 659 26.89 -18.19 -9.11
N ASN A 660 26.06 -18.66 -10.05
CA ASN A 660 26.05 -18.19 -11.44
C ASN A 660 24.80 -18.67 -12.20
N TYR A 661 23.99 -17.72 -12.69
CA TYR A 661 23.06 -17.82 -13.82
C TYR A 661 22.40 -19.17 -14.15
N MET A 662 21.22 -19.45 -13.55
CA MET A 662 19.96 -19.81 -14.23
C MET A 662 18.87 -20.19 -13.19
N LEU A 663 18.58 -19.26 -12.28
CA LEU A 663 17.25 -19.16 -11.67
C LEU A 663 16.45 -18.14 -12.50
N ARG A 664 15.11 -18.11 -12.39
CA ARG A 664 14.26 -17.11 -13.06
C ARG A 664 14.47 -15.70 -12.47
N GLY A 665 15.71 -15.25 -12.28
CA GLY A 665 16.07 -13.96 -11.71
C GLY A 665 15.93 -12.79 -12.69
N GLU A 666 15.03 -12.89 -13.68
CA GLU A 666 14.73 -11.82 -14.63
C GLU A 666 13.21 -11.65 -14.77
N VAL A 667 12.71 -10.44 -14.53
CA VAL A 667 11.32 -10.05 -14.74
C VAL A 667 11.06 -9.98 -16.24
N THR A 668 10.12 -10.80 -16.69
CA THR A 668 9.71 -10.87 -18.10
C THR A 668 8.35 -10.20 -18.34
N SER A 669 8.02 -9.97 -19.61
CA SER A 669 6.68 -9.59 -20.06
C SER A 669 5.55 -10.42 -19.44
N ASN A 670 5.79 -11.72 -19.25
CA ASN A 670 4.80 -12.62 -18.64
C ASN A 670 4.53 -12.27 -17.18
N ASP A 671 5.56 -11.88 -16.43
CA ASP A 671 5.42 -11.56 -15.01
C ASP A 671 4.69 -10.23 -14.82
N ILE A 672 4.95 -9.25 -15.68
CA ILE A 672 4.15 -8.02 -15.77
C ILE A 672 2.68 -8.37 -16.06
N ALA A 673 2.43 -9.18 -17.09
CA ALA A 673 1.08 -9.56 -17.47
C ALA A 673 0.34 -10.35 -16.38
N LYS A 674 1.02 -11.20 -15.59
CA LYS A 674 0.45 -11.89 -14.42
C LYS A 674 0.00 -10.91 -13.34
N VAL A 675 0.79 -9.88 -13.05
CA VAL A 675 0.42 -8.86 -12.07
C VAL A 675 -0.80 -8.07 -12.55
N VAL A 676 -0.81 -7.65 -13.82
CA VAL A 676 -1.98 -6.98 -14.41
C VAL A 676 -3.20 -7.90 -14.43
N SER A 677 -3.04 -9.17 -14.77
CA SER A 677 -4.12 -10.17 -14.78
C SER A 677 -4.76 -10.31 -13.40
N LYS A 678 -3.95 -10.43 -12.34
CA LYS A 678 -4.44 -10.53 -10.96
C LYS A 678 -5.15 -9.23 -10.51
N GLN A 679 -4.64 -8.07 -10.92
CA GLN A 679 -5.22 -6.77 -10.55
C GLN A 679 -6.52 -6.46 -11.30
N THR A 680 -6.62 -6.84 -12.58
CA THR A 680 -7.73 -6.45 -13.47
C THR A 680 -8.76 -7.57 -13.68
N GLY A 681 -8.45 -8.81 -13.31
CA GLY A 681 -9.26 -9.99 -13.60
C GLY A 681 -9.20 -10.43 -15.07
N ILE A 682 -8.42 -9.77 -15.92
CA ILE A 682 -8.29 -10.13 -17.34
C ILE A 682 -7.44 -11.40 -17.45
N PRO A 683 -7.89 -12.45 -18.16
CA PRO A 683 -7.11 -13.68 -18.33
C PRO A 683 -5.72 -13.43 -18.95
N LEU A 684 -4.68 -14.06 -18.40
CA LEU A 684 -3.29 -13.92 -18.83
C LEU A 684 -3.10 -14.17 -20.33
N THR A 685 -3.77 -15.19 -20.87
CA THR A 685 -3.74 -15.53 -22.31
C THR A 685 -4.21 -14.36 -23.18
N LYS A 686 -5.20 -13.59 -22.73
CA LYS A 686 -5.70 -12.41 -23.45
C LYS A 686 -4.78 -11.19 -23.34
N LEU A 687 -3.89 -11.13 -22.35
CA LEU A 687 -2.92 -10.04 -22.20
C LEU A 687 -1.66 -10.28 -23.04
N LEU A 688 -1.22 -11.54 -23.15
CA LEU A 688 -0.03 -11.92 -23.92
C LEU A 688 -0.28 -12.11 -25.42
N GLN A 689 -1.53 -12.26 -25.83
CA GLN A 689 -1.88 -12.46 -27.24
C GLN A 689 -1.51 -11.22 -28.07
N SER A 690 -0.76 -11.44 -29.15
CA SER A 690 -0.38 -10.37 -30.07
C SER A 690 -1.62 -9.74 -30.73
N GLU A 691 -1.55 -8.44 -31.01
CA GLU A 691 -2.65 -7.73 -31.69
C GLU A 691 -2.97 -8.37 -33.05
N LYS A 692 -1.95 -8.82 -33.78
CA LYS A 692 -2.12 -9.55 -35.04
C LYS A 692 -2.93 -10.84 -34.87
N GLU A 693 -2.62 -11.66 -33.87
CA GLU A 693 -3.37 -12.88 -33.60
C GLU A 693 -4.82 -12.61 -33.18
N LYS A 694 -5.06 -11.56 -32.39
CA LYS A 694 -6.43 -11.12 -32.06
C LYS A 694 -7.21 -10.75 -33.30
N LEU A 695 -6.61 -9.98 -34.20
CA LEU A 695 -7.28 -9.54 -35.42
C LEU A 695 -7.57 -10.71 -36.38
N LEU A 696 -6.69 -11.71 -36.45
CA LEU A 696 -6.90 -12.91 -37.26
C LEU A 696 -8.13 -13.71 -36.79
N LYS A 697 -8.31 -13.86 -35.48
CA LYS A 697 -9.41 -14.63 -34.87
C LYS A 697 -10.67 -13.80 -34.54
N LEU A 698 -10.66 -12.50 -34.84
CA LEU A 698 -11.73 -11.57 -34.47
C LEU A 698 -13.12 -12.03 -34.93
N GLU A 699 -13.23 -12.44 -36.19
CA GLU A 699 -14.49 -12.87 -36.80
C GLU A 699 -15.04 -14.14 -36.14
N GLU A 700 -14.20 -15.16 -35.97
CA GLU A 700 -14.55 -16.42 -35.32
C GLU A 700 -15.03 -16.21 -33.87
N GLU A 701 -14.38 -15.31 -33.14
CA GLU A 701 -14.70 -15.03 -31.74
C GLU A 701 -16.00 -14.22 -31.59
N LEU A 702 -16.30 -13.32 -32.54
CA LEU A 702 -17.58 -12.61 -32.56
C LEU A 702 -18.75 -13.56 -32.89
N HIS A 703 -18.58 -14.51 -33.82
CA HIS A 703 -19.62 -15.49 -34.17
C HIS A 703 -19.98 -16.44 -33.01
N LYS A 704 -19.12 -16.60 -31.99
CA LYS A 704 -19.47 -17.37 -30.78
C LYS A 704 -20.60 -16.73 -29.97
N GLN A 705 -20.76 -15.41 -30.07
CA GLN A 705 -21.76 -14.65 -29.32
C GLN A 705 -22.88 -14.10 -30.21
N ILE A 706 -22.58 -13.81 -31.48
CA ILE A 706 -23.49 -13.18 -32.42
C ILE A 706 -23.99 -14.21 -33.42
N ILE A 707 -25.31 -14.44 -33.45
CA ILE A 707 -25.96 -15.46 -34.24
C ILE A 707 -26.68 -14.84 -35.45
N GLY A 708 -26.44 -15.38 -36.64
CA GLY A 708 -27.17 -15.06 -37.88
C GLY A 708 -26.77 -13.78 -38.60
N GLN A 709 -25.95 -12.93 -37.99
CA GLN A 709 -25.55 -11.62 -38.53
C GLN A 709 -24.19 -11.67 -39.22
N ASP A 710 -23.94 -12.69 -40.04
CA ASP A 710 -22.61 -12.99 -40.59
C ASP A 710 -22.04 -11.82 -41.42
N TYR A 711 -22.88 -11.19 -42.25
CA TYR A 711 -22.49 -10.00 -43.01
C TYR A 711 -22.04 -8.85 -42.10
N ALA A 712 -22.75 -8.62 -40.99
CA ALA A 712 -22.41 -7.56 -40.06
C ALA A 712 -21.08 -7.85 -39.35
N VAL A 713 -20.90 -9.08 -38.85
CA VAL A 713 -19.66 -9.50 -38.19
C VAL A 713 -18.47 -9.37 -39.14
N ASN A 714 -18.60 -9.84 -40.38
CA ASN A 714 -17.54 -9.78 -41.39
C ASN A 714 -17.17 -8.35 -41.76
N SER A 715 -18.16 -7.48 -41.93
CA SER A 715 -17.96 -6.06 -42.25
C SER A 715 -17.22 -5.32 -41.13
N VAL A 716 -17.64 -5.55 -39.87
CA VAL A 716 -16.96 -4.99 -38.69
C VAL A 716 -15.52 -5.49 -38.59
N ALA A 717 -15.31 -6.81 -38.73
CA ALA A 717 -13.99 -7.40 -38.64
C ALA A 717 -13.06 -6.86 -39.74
N MET A 718 -13.55 -6.71 -40.98
CA MET A 718 -12.78 -6.14 -42.08
C MET A 718 -12.44 -4.66 -41.87
N ALA A 719 -13.40 -3.84 -41.41
CA ALA A 719 -13.15 -2.42 -41.14
C ALA A 719 -12.01 -2.23 -40.11
N ILE A 720 -12.03 -3.00 -39.03
CA ILE A 720 -11.00 -2.96 -37.99
C ILE A 720 -9.66 -3.47 -38.51
N LYS A 721 -9.66 -4.59 -39.27
CA LYS A 721 -8.45 -5.13 -39.90
C LYS A 721 -7.81 -4.11 -40.85
N ARG A 722 -8.58 -3.37 -41.66
CA ARG A 722 -8.06 -2.32 -42.55
C ARG A 722 -7.33 -1.23 -41.76
N SER A 723 -7.96 -0.70 -40.72
CA SER A 723 -7.38 0.36 -39.90
C SER A 723 -6.11 -0.07 -39.18
N ARG A 724 -6.12 -1.26 -38.54
CA ARG A 724 -4.96 -1.76 -37.79
C ARG A 724 -3.76 -2.16 -38.65
N ASN A 725 -3.98 -2.41 -39.94
CA ASN A 725 -2.88 -2.63 -40.89
C ASN A 725 -2.40 -1.33 -41.56
N GLY A 726 -2.82 -0.15 -41.07
CA GLY A 726 -2.39 1.15 -41.60
C GLY A 726 -2.94 1.47 -42.99
N LEU A 727 -4.00 0.78 -43.43
CA LEU A 727 -4.68 1.03 -44.70
C LEU A 727 -5.75 2.13 -44.60
N SER A 728 -6.08 2.56 -43.38
CA SER A 728 -6.94 3.70 -43.09
C SER A 728 -6.12 4.91 -42.64
N ASP A 729 -6.74 6.09 -42.65
CA ASP A 729 -6.14 7.31 -42.14
C ASP A 729 -5.80 7.19 -40.62
N PRO A 730 -4.54 7.41 -40.20
CA PRO A 730 -4.12 7.29 -38.80
C PRO A 730 -4.70 8.37 -37.87
N HIS A 731 -5.28 9.44 -38.42
CA HIS A 731 -5.92 10.50 -37.64
C HIS A 731 -7.41 10.24 -37.38
N ARG A 732 -8.01 9.24 -38.02
CA ARG A 732 -9.42 8.87 -37.83
C ARG A 732 -9.60 7.81 -36.73
N PRO A 733 -10.82 7.63 -36.20
CA PRO A 733 -11.13 6.48 -35.34
C PRO A 733 -10.80 5.16 -36.03
N ILE A 734 -10.62 4.09 -35.24
CA ILE A 734 -10.28 2.75 -35.78
C ILE A 734 -11.31 2.30 -36.80
N ALA A 735 -12.59 2.51 -36.48
CA ALA A 735 -13.69 2.31 -37.41
C ALA A 735 -14.87 3.16 -36.97
N SER A 736 -15.62 3.68 -37.94
CA SER A 736 -16.91 4.32 -37.75
C SER A 736 -18.01 3.52 -38.47
N LEU A 737 -18.94 2.99 -37.70
CA LEU A 737 -19.88 1.96 -38.14
C LEU A 737 -21.31 2.41 -37.87
N MET A 738 -22.18 2.35 -38.87
CA MET A 738 -23.62 2.56 -38.70
C MET A 738 -24.36 1.22 -38.75
N PHE A 739 -25.02 0.86 -37.65
CA PHE A 739 -25.82 -0.35 -37.52
C PHE A 739 -27.31 -0.04 -37.74
N MET A 740 -27.81 -0.45 -38.89
CA MET A 740 -29.19 -0.24 -39.34
C MET A 740 -29.99 -1.54 -39.13
N GLY A 741 -31.21 -1.45 -38.60
CA GLY A 741 -32.10 -2.62 -38.51
C GLY A 741 -33.13 -2.54 -37.39
N PRO A 742 -34.06 -3.50 -37.29
CA PRO A 742 -35.08 -3.51 -36.25
C PRO A 742 -34.48 -3.74 -34.85
N THR A 743 -35.28 -3.50 -33.81
CA THR A 743 -34.80 -3.70 -32.43
C THR A 743 -34.66 -5.18 -32.09
N GLY A 744 -33.67 -5.52 -31.26
CA GLY A 744 -33.50 -6.88 -30.73
C GLY A 744 -32.90 -7.93 -31.67
N VAL A 745 -32.34 -7.52 -32.81
CA VAL A 745 -31.62 -8.42 -33.75
C VAL A 745 -30.13 -8.60 -33.45
N GLY A 746 -29.56 -7.85 -32.50
CA GLY A 746 -28.17 -8.03 -32.06
C GLY A 746 -27.23 -6.83 -32.24
N LYS A 747 -27.71 -5.65 -32.69
CA LYS A 747 -26.90 -4.43 -32.88
C LYS A 747 -26.04 -4.08 -31.65
N THR A 748 -26.67 -3.95 -30.49
CA THR A 748 -25.97 -3.64 -29.22
C THR A 748 -25.12 -4.82 -28.73
N GLU A 749 -25.54 -6.07 -28.99
CA GLU A 749 -24.78 -7.25 -28.55
C GLU A 749 -23.48 -7.38 -29.34
N LEU A 750 -23.46 -7.05 -30.64
CA LEU A 750 -22.23 -7.01 -31.43
C LEU A 750 -21.25 -5.96 -30.89
N ALA A 751 -21.73 -4.78 -30.50
CA ALA A 751 -20.90 -3.76 -29.87
C ALA A 751 -20.29 -4.22 -28.54
N LYS A 752 -21.05 -4.94 -27.71
CA LYS A 752 -20.57 -5.54 -26.46
C LYS A 752 -19.54 -6.64 -26.70
N ALA A 753 -19.83 -7.57 -27.62
CA ALA A 753 -18.93 -8.64 -28.01
C ALA A 753 -17.59 -8.07 -28.51
N LEU A 754 -17.67 -7.01 -29.32
CA LEU A 754 -16.50 -6.31 -29.83
C LEU A 754 -15.68 -5.65 -28.72
N ALA A 755 -16.32 -4.95 -27.77
CA ALA A 755 -15.63 -4.35 -26.64
C ALA A 755 -14.94 -5.41 -25.76
N SER A 756 -15.68 -6.48 -25.44
CA SER A 756 -15.21 -7.60 -24.64
C SER A 756 -14.01 -8.31 -25.27
N TYR A 757 -14.00 -8.45 -26.60
CA TYR A 757 -12.92 -9.12 -27.31
C TYR A 757 -11.71 -8.20 -27.58
N MET A 758 -11.93 -7.03 -28.18
CA MET A 758 -10.85 -6.10 -28.59
C MET A 758 -10.15 -5.45 -27.40
N PHE A 759 -10.90 -5.16 -26.34
CA PHE A 759 -10.41 -4.44 -25.17
C PHE A 759 -10.39 -5.30 -23.90
N ASN A 760 -10.68 -6.60 -24.03
CA ASN A 760 -10.69 -7.59 -22.94
C ASN A 760 -11.68 -7.27 -21.79
N THR A 761 -12.60 -6.31 -21.96
CA THR A 761 -13.57 -5.91 -20.95
C THR A 761 -14.83 -5.34 -21.59
N GLU A 762 -16.01 -5.74 -21.10
CA GLU A 762 -17.27 -5.14 -21.53
C GLU A 762 -17.40 -3.67 -21.10
N GLU A 763 -16.71 -3.26 -20.03
CA GLU A 763 -16.75 -1.88 -19.58
C GLU A 763 -16.05 -0.90 -20.55
N ALA A 764 -15.30 -1.42 -21.53
CA ALA A 764 -14.76 -0.60 -22.62
C ALA A 764 -15.86 -0.11 -23.56
N LEU A 765 -17.09 -0.63 -23.44
CA LEU A 765 -18.27 -0.10 -24.11
C LEU A 765 -18.79 1.14 -23.37
N VAL A 766 -18.61 2.31 -23.97
CA VAL A 766 -19.21 3.57 -23.52
C VAL A 766 -20.49 3.79 -24.32
N ARG A 767 -21.64 3.72 -23.66
CA ARG A 767 -22.96 3.84 -24.31
C ARG A 767 -23.60 5.18 -24.03
N PHE A 768 -24.12 5.82 -25.07
CA PHE A 768 -24.93 7.02 -25.01
C PHE A 768 -26.28 6.79 -25.69
N ASP A 769 -27.37 7.12 -25.02
CA ASP A 769 -28.71 7.12 -25.60
C ASP A 769 -28.99 8.49 -26.24
N MET A 770 -29.15 8.52 -27.56
CA MET A 770 -29.35 9.78 -28.29
C MET A 770 -30.74 10.39 -28.09
N SER A 771 -31.68 9.65 -27.48
CA SER A 771 -32.95 10.21 -27.00
C SER A 771 -32.75 11.24 -25.89
N GLU A 772 -31.66 11.17 -25.12
CA GLU A 772 -31.31 12.18 -24.10
C GLU A 772 -30.75 13.48 -24.72
N TYR A 773 -30.35 13.43 -25.99
CA TYR A 773 -29.68 14.51 -26.72
C TYR A 773 -30.54 15.12 -27.83
N MET A 774 -31.87 15.04 -27.70
CA MET A 774 -32.83 15.61 -28.65
C MET A 774 -32.85 17.15 -28.64
N GLU A 775 -32.48 17.77 -27.52
CA GLU A 775 -32.59 19.21 -27.31
C GLU A 775 -31.22 19.90 -27.41
N LYS A 776 -31.20 21.14 -27.92
CA LYS A 776 -29.95 21.87 -28.13
C LYS A 776 -29.10 22.06 -26.86
N HIS A 777 -29.73 22.22 -25.70
CA HIS A 777 -29.01 22.48 -24.44
C HIS A 777 -28.47 21.21 -23.77
N THR A 778 -28.88 20.01 -24.20
CA THR A 778 -28.29 18.76 -23.69
C THR A 778 -27.00 18.41 -24.44
N VAL A 779 -26.79 18.94 -25.66
CA VAL A 779 -25.55 18.80 -26.44
C VAL A 779 -24.32 19.30 -25.67
N SER A 780 -24.45 20.39 -24.92
CA SER A 780 -23.35 20.92 -24.12
C SER A 780 -22.91 19.96 -23.00
N ARG A 781 -23.76 19.02 -22.56
CA ARG A 781 -23.36 17.98 -21.59
C ARG A 781 -22.41 16.96 -22.22
N LEU A 782 -22.52 16.73 -23.53
CA LEU A 782 -21.70 15.72 -24.23
C LEU A 782 -20.24 16.16 -24.33
N ILE A 783 -19.97 17.42 -24.64
CA ILE A 783 -18.61 17.96 -24.90
C ILE A 783 -18.10 18.86 -23.76
N GLY A 784 -19.02 19.50 -23.03
CA GLY A 784 -18.74 20.45 -21.95
C GLY A 784 -19.45 21.78 -22.20
N ALA A 785 -19.96 22.39 -21.12
CA ALA A 785 -20.59 23.71 -21.21
C ALA A 785 -19.53 24.81 -21.37
N PRO A 786 -19.80 25.87 -22.17
CA PRO A 786 -18.88 27.00 -22.31
C PRO A 786 -18.56 27.69 -20.96
N PRO A 787 -17.41 28.39 -20.86
CA PRO A 787 -17.05 29.20 -19.69
C PRO A 787 -18.19 30.13 -19.24
N GLY A 788 -18.65 29.98 -17.98
CA GLY A 788 -19.69 30.81 -17.36
C GLY A 788 -21.04 30.13 -17.08
N TYR A 789 -21.24 28.87 -17.46
CA TYR A 789 -22.45 28.09 -17.13
C TYR A 789 -22.26 27.20 -15.87
N ILE A 790 -23.36 26.87 -15.19
CA ILE A 790 -23.43 26.14 -13.89
C ILE A 790 -22.76 24.74 -13.92
N SER A 791 -22.36 24.24 -15.09
CA SER A 791 -21.67 22.94 -15.28
C SER A 791 -20.29 23.04 -15.94
N CYS A 792 -19.69 24.23 -15.98
CA CYS A 792 -18.38 24.45 -16.63
C CYS A 792 -17.19 23.84 -15.87
N GLU A 793 -17.34 23.44 -14.60
CA GLU A 793 -16.22 22.93 -13.81
C GLU A 793 -15.77 21.51 -14.23
N ASN A 794 -16.65 20.75 -14.91
CA ASN A 794 -16.37 19.40 -15.41
C ASN A 794 -16.33 19.39 -16.95
N GLY A 795 -15.47 18.56 -17.56
CA GLY A 795 -15.51 18.34 -19.00
C GLY A 795 -16.79 17.63 -19.45
N GLY A 796 -16.95 17.46 -20.77
CA GLY A 796 -18.09 16.75 -21.34
C GLY A 796 -18.11 15.27 -21.00
N GLN A 797 -19.30 14.68 -20.96
CA GLN A 797 -19.46 13.25 -20.69
C GLN A 797 -18.71 12.37 -21.71
N LEU A 798 -18.73 12.73 -22.99
CA LEU A 798 -18.01 12.01 -24.04
C LEU A 798 -16.50 12.24 -23.92
N THR A 799 -16.09 13.50 -23.78
CA THR A 799 -14.68 13.88 -23.76
C THR A 799 -13.96 13.34 -22.53
N GLU A 800 -14.59 13.33 -21.36
CA GLU A 800 -14.02 12.70 -20.15
C GLU A 800 -13.95 11.18 -20.28
N LYS A 801 -15.02 10.51 -20.75
CA LYS A 801 -15.02 9.04 -20.87
C LYS A 801 -13.93 8.53 -21.82
N VAL A 802 -13.69 9.23 -22.93
CA VAL A 802 -12.65 8.87 -23.89
C VAL A 802 -11.26 9.25 -23.38
N ARG A 803 -11.13 10.33 -22.58
CA ARG A 803 -9.88 10.66 -21.90
C ARG A 803 -9.51 9.61 -20.85
N GLU A 804 -10.46 9.18 -20.04
CA GLU A 804 -10.31 8.09 -19.06
C GLU A 804 -9.95 6.77 -19.76
N ARG A 805 -10.54 6.49 -20.93
CA ARG A 805 -10.36 5.24 -21.68
C ARG A 805 -10.23 5.51 -23.19
N PRO A 806 -9.02 5.83 -23.67
CA PRO A 806 -8.78 6.08 -25.09
C PRO A 806 -9.02 4.85 -25.98
N TYR A 807 -8.93 3.64 -25.40
CA TYR A 807 -9.22 2.36 -26.04
C TYR A 807 -10.63 1.90 -25.66
N SER A 808 -11.62 2.27 -26.44
CA SER A 808 -13.02 2.00 -26.13
C SER A 808 -13.88 1.80 -27.38
N VAL A 809 -15.01 1.10 -27.21
CA VAL A 809 -16.10 1.10 -28.19
C VAL A 809 -17.11 2.14 -27.71
N ILE A 810 -17.40 3.14 -28.54
CA ILE A 810 -18.37 4.18 -28.23
C ILE A 810 -19.64 3.85 -29.00
N LEU A 811 -20.73 3.61 -28.28
CA LEU A 811 -22.03 3.25 -28.84
C LEU A 811 -23.02 4.40 -28.69
N PHE A 812 -23.45 4.96 -29.81
CA PHE A 812 -24.51 5.96 -29.89
C PHE A 812 -25.80 5.26 -30.33
N ASP A 813 -26.71 5.06 -29.40
CA ASP A 813 -27.97 4.35 -29.66
C ASP A 813 -29.03 5.31 -30.21
N GLU A 814 -29.73 4.89 -31.27
CA GLU A 814 -30.83 5.64 -31.90
C GLU A 814 -30.43 7.05 -32.40
N ILE A 815 -29.33 7.13 -33.14
CA ILE A 815 -28.70 8.38 -33.59
C ILE A 815 -29.64 9.30 -34.40
N GLU A 816 -30.67 8.76 -35.04
CA GLU A 816 -31.69 9.54 -35.76
C GLU A 816 -32.50 10.47 -34.85
N LYS A 817 -32.53 10.23 -33.53
CA LYS A 817 -33.24 11.06 -32.56
C LYS A 817 -32.41 12.25 -32.08
N ALA A 818 -31.09 12.23 -32.28
CA ALA A 818 -30.20 13.27 -31.76
C ALA A 818 -30.48 14.63 -32.41
N HIS A 819 -30.24 15.70 -31.67
CA HIS A 819 -30.26 17.05 -32.23
C HIS A 819 -29.18 17.20 -33.32
N SER A 820 -29.46 17.99 -34.36
CA SER A 820 -28.52 18.21 -35.48
C SER A 820 -27.12 18.72 -35.06
N ASP A 821 -27.04 19.52 -34.00
CA ASP A 821 -25.76 20.00 -33.44
C ASP A 821 -24.88 18.86 -32.90
N VAL A 822 -25.46 17.74 -32.47
CA VAL A 822 -24.71 16.54 -32.06
C VAL A 822 -24.01 15.92 -33.28
N LEU A 823 -24.71 15.86 -34.42
CA LEU A 823 -24.15 15.32 -35.67
C LEU A 823 -22.98 16.16 -36.18
N ASN A 824 -23.04 17.48 -36.02
CA ASN A 824 -21.95 18.38 -36.40
C ASN A 824 -20.66 18.10 -35.61
N VAL A 825 -20.81 17.76 -34.32
CA VAL A 825 -19.68 17.38 -33.46
C VAL A 825 -19.08 16.06 -33.93
N PHE A 826 -19.92 15.11 -34.33
CA PHE A 826 -19.44 13.84 -34.87
C PHE A 826 -18.66 14.01 -36.17
N LEU A 827 -18.97 14.98 -37.03
CA LEU A 827 -18.16 15.24 -38.22
C LEU A 827 -16.69 15.47 -37.86
N HIS A 828 -16.41 16.30 -36.85
CA HIS A 828 -15.04 16.53 -36.38
C HIS A 828 -14.38 15.26 -35.81
N ILE A 829 -15.14 14.44 -35.07
CA ILE A 829 -14.63 13.17 -34.53
C ILE A 829 -14.32 12.18 -35.66
N LEU A 830 -15.19 12.08 -36.66
CA LEU A 830 -15.06 11.14 -37.77
C LEU A 830 -13.98 11.57 -38.76
N ASP A 831 -13.63 12.86 -38.82
CA ASP A 831 -12.62 13.42 -39.72
C ASP A 831 -11.24 13.49 -39.10
N ASP A 832 -11.11 14.21 -38.00
CA ASP A 832 -9.81 14.52 -37.39
C ASP A 832 -9.50 13.63 -36.19
N GLY A 833 -10.44 12.74 -35.81
CA GLY A 833 -10.31 11.87 -34.65
C GLY A 833 -10.05 12.64 -33.36
N ARG A 834 -10.46 13.91 -33.29
CA ARG A 834 -10.17 14.81 -32.18
C ARG A 834 -11.33 15.77 -31.95
N VAL A 835 -11.61 16.03 -30.68
CA VAL A 835 -12.53 17.08 -30.24
C VAL A 835 -11.90 17.88 -29.12
N THR A 836 -12.08 19.18 -29.16
CA THR A 836 -11.71 20.09 -28.08
C THR A 836 -12.92 20.31 -27.18
N ASP A 837 -12.75 20.05 -25.88
CA ASP A 837 -13.78 20.34 -24.89
C ASP A 837 -13.88 21.85 -24.60
N SER A 838 -14.90 22.23 -23.82
CA SER A 838 -15.12 23.64 -23.46
C SER A 838 -14.05 24.25 -22.56
N LEU A 839 -13.16 23.43 -21.99
CA LEU A 839 -12.00 23.85 -21.21
C LEU A 839 -10.72 23.98 -22.07
N GLY A 840 -10.84 23.84 -23.40
CA GLY A 840 -9.72 23.94 -24.34
C GLY A 840 -8.84 22.70 -24.39
N ARG A 841 -9.25 21.59 -23.76
CA ARG A 841 -8.49 20.34 -23.74
C ARG A 841 -8.92 19.49 -24.94
N THR A 842 -7.95 19.06 -25.73
CA THR A 842 -8.20 18.20 -26.90
C THR A 842 -8.17 16.73 -26.49
N VAL A 843 -9.18 15.97 -26.91
CA VAL A 843 -9.31 14.52 -26.70
C VAL A 843 -9.19 13.81 -28.03
N SER A 844 -8.44 12.70 -28.06
CA SER A 844 -8.23 11.91 -29.27
C SER A 844 -9.07 10.63 -29.26
N PHE A 845 -9.69 10.35 -30.41
CA PHE A 845 -10.56 9.23 -30.71
C PHE A 845 -9.90 8.21 -31.65
N THR A 846 -8.62 8.39 -32.01
CA THR A 846 -7.89 7.51 -32.94
C THR A 846 -7.82 6.05 -32.48
N ASN A 847 -7.94 5.81 -31.18
CA ASN A 847 -7.96 4.47 -30.57
C ASN A 847 -9.37 3.96 -30.24
N THR A 848 -10.41 4.62 -30.74
CA THR A 848 -11.81 4.28 -30.47
C THR A 848 -12.48 3.62 -31.67
N ILE A 849 -13.47 2.77 -31.39
CA ILE A 849 -14.39 2.25 -32.40
C ILE A 849 -15.74 2.93 -32.17
N ILE A 850 -16.23 3.66 -33.15
CA ILE A 850 -17.50 4.39 -33.05
C ILE A 850 -18.58 3.57 -33.72
N ILE A 851 -19.61 3.22 -32.96
CA ILE A 851 -20.78 2.49 -33.42
C ILE A 851 -21.99 3.38 -33.20
N MET A 852 -22.76 3.60 -34.25
CA MET A 852 -24.04 4.29 -34.19
C MET A 852 -25.13 3.29 -34.54
N THR A 853 -26.23 3.26 -33.80
CA THR A 853 -27.38 2.42 -34.16
C THR A 853 -28.50 3.29 -34.67
N SER A 854 -29.26 2.75 -35.63
CA SER A 854 -30.47 3.39 -36.11
C SER A 854 -31.56 2.37 -36.39
N ASN A 855 -32.81 2.75 -36.13
CA ASN A 855 -33.98 1.96 -36.49
C ASN A 855 -34.60 2.43 -37.83
N VAL A 856 -33.94 3.36 -38.54
CA VAL A 856 -34.36 3.81 -39.87
C VAL A 856 -34.41 2.62 -40.85
N GLY A 857 -35.45 2.57 -41.69
CA GLY A 857 -35.63 1.48 -42.66
C GLY A 857 -36.10 0.14 -42.07
N SER A 858 -36.35 0.05 -40.76
CA SER A 858 -36.79 -1.22 -40.13
C SER A 858 -38.08 -1.78 -40.71
N LYS A 859 -39.03 -0.92 -41.14
CA LYS A 859 -40.28 -1.35 -41.77
C LYS A 859 -40.05 -2.06 -43.10
N ASP A 860 -39.08 -1.59 -43.87
CA ASP A 860 -38.71 -2.19 -45.16
C ASP A 860 -37.95 -3.51 -44.96
N ILE A 861 -37.12 -3.60 -43.92
CA ILE A 861 -36.39 -4.82 -43.53
C ILE A 861 -37.36 -5.92 -43.04
N LEU A 862 -38.42 -5.54 -42.33
CA LEU A 862 -39.45 -6.47 -41.85
C LEU A 862 -40.49 -6.81 -42.93
N SER A 863 -40.45 -6.18 -44.10
CA SER A 863 -41.38 -6.47 -45.18
C SER A 863 -41.04 -7.81 -45.85
N ASN A 864 -42.05 -8.54 -46.33
CA ASN A 864 -41.91 -9.84 -47.03
C ASN A 864 -41.28 -9.70 -48.45
N ALA A 865 -40.43 -8.69 -48.69
CA ALA A 865 -39.73 -8.53 -49.95
C ALA A 865 -38.76 -9.70 -50.18
N ILE A 866 -38.83 -10.32 -51.35
CA ILE A 866 -38.15 -11.59 -51.66
C ILE A 866 -36.66 -11.40 -51.93
N ASP A 867 -36.21 -10.17 -52.24
CA ASP A 867 -34.84 -9.89 -52.69
C ASP A 867 -34.08 -8.93 -51.76
N TYR A 868 -32.88 -9.36 -51.34
CA TYR A 868 -31.96 -8.64 -50.46
C TYR A 868 -31.55 -7.28 -51.03
N LYS A 869 -31.22 -7.22 -52.32
CA LYS A 869 -30.77 -5.98 -52.97
C LYS A 869 -31.85 -4.90 -52.94
N THR A 870 -33.10 -5.32 -53.04
CA THR A 870 -34.25 -4.41 -52.99
C THR A 870 -34.44 -3.84 -51.58
N ILE A 871 -34.26 -4.64 -50.53
CA ILE A 871 -34.32 -4.19 -49.13
C ILE A 871 -33.19 -3.21 -48.86
N GLU A 872 -31.95 -3.56 -49.25
CA GLU A 872 -30.78 -2.71 -49.08
C GLU A 872 -30.97 -1.33 -49.72
N GLN A 873 -31.43 -1.28 -50.97
CA GLN A 873 -31.72 -0.03 -51.66
C GLN A 873 -32.74 0.84 -50.92
N LYS A 874 -33.83 0.25 -50.41
CA LYS A 874 -34.85 0.98 -49.65
C LYS A 874 -34.30 1.53 -48.34
N VAL A 875 -33.53 0.72 -47.60
CA VAL A 875 -32.91 1.13 -46.33
C VAL A 875 -31.90 2.26 -46.57
N VAL A 876 -31.07 2.16 -47.61
CA VAL A 876 -30.12 3.22 -48.00
C VAL A 876 -30.85 4.51 -48.38
N LEU A 877 -31.95 4.43 -49.13
CA LEU A 877 -32.75 5.61 -49.48
C LEU A 877 -33.37 6.26 -48.24
N ALA A 878 -33.90 5.45 -47.31
CA ALA A 878 -34.44 5.94 -46.04
C ALA A 878 -33.35 6.57 -45.14
N ALA A 879 -32.15 6.01 -45.13
CA ALA A 879 -31.02 6.58 -44.39
C ALA A 879 -30.55 7.92 -44.97
N LYS A 880 -30.44 8.02 -46.30
CA LYS A 880 -30.05 9.26 -47.00
C LYS A 880 -31.05 10.41 -46.88
N SER A 881 -32.32 10.11 -46.56
CA SER A 881 -33.30 11.17 -46.29
C SER A 881 -33.20 11.74 -44.87
N VAL A 882 -32.68 10.95 -43.91
CA VAL A 882 -32.49 11.33 -42.51
C VAL A 882 -31.12 11.98 -42.29
N PHE A 883 -30.06 11.38 -42.83
CA PHE A 883 -28.69 11.83 -42.63
C PHE A 883 -28.19 12.66 -43.80
N LYS A 884 -27.59 13.82 -43.50
CA LYS A 884 -27.02 14.70 -44.52
C LYS A 884 -25.87 14.01 -45.28
N PRO A 885 -25.63 14.38 -46.56
CA PRO A 885 -24.52 13.81 -47.36
C PRO A 885 -23.14 13.96 -46.70
N GLU A 886 -22.92 15.06 -45.98
CA GLU A 886 -21.69 15.32 -45.23
C GLU A 886 -21.41 14.19 -44.23
N PHE A 887 -22.40 13.84 -43.42
CA PHE A 887 -22.29 12.76 -42.43
C PHE A 887 -22.20 11.38 -43.10
N TRP A 888 -22.99 11.15 -44.16
CA TRP A 888 -22.98 9.90 -44.92
C TRP A 888 -21.58 9.51 -45.40
N ASN A 889 -20.83 10.48 -45.93
CA ASN A 889 -19.51 10.26 -46.51
C ASN A 889 -18.40 10.08 -45.46
N ARG A 890 -18.66 10.34 -44.17
CA ARG A 890 -17.65 10.16 -43.10
C ARG A 890 -17.79 8.84 -42.35
N VAL A 891 -18.92 8.15 -42.47
CA VAL A 891 -19.08 6.81 -41.88
C VAL A 891 -18.38 5.79 -42.77
N ASP A 892 -17.52 4.95 -42.20
CA ASP A 892 -16.73 3.98 -42.97
C ASP A 892 -17.60 2.85 -43.54
N GLU A 893 -18.55 2.33 -42.76
CA GLU A 893 -19.43 1.23 -43.17
C GLU A 893 -20.87 1.41 -42.68
N TRP A 894 -21.83 1.18 -43.59
CA TRP A 894 -23.27 1.14 -43.31
C TRP A 894 -23.72 -0.33 -43.31
N ILE A 895 -24.01 -0.85 -42.14
CA ILE A 895 -24.23 -2.29 -41.90
C ILE A 895 -25.70 -2.55 -41.58
N ILE A 896 -26.35 -3.35 -42.42
CA ILE A 896 -27.75 -3.75 -42.26
C ILE A 896 -27.84 -5.06 -41.49
N PHE A 897 -28.62 -5.06 -40.42
CA PHE A 897 -28.96 -6.23 -39.62
C PHE A 897 -30.29 -6.81 -40.07
N HIS A 898 -30.35 -8.14 -40.08
CA HIS A 898 -31.50 -8.89 -40.58
C HIS A 898 -32.35 -9.44 -39.44
N PRO A 899 -33.66 -9.65 -39.67
CA PRO A 899 -34.52 -10.37 -38.74
C PRO A 899 -33.97 -11.76 -38.46
N LEU A 900 -34.13 -12.23 -37.21
CA LEU A 900 -33.64 -13.54 -36.78
C LEU A 900 -34.65 -14.63 -37.17
N ASP A 901 -34.15 -15.75 -37.68
CA ASP A 901 -34.97 -16.93 -37.92
C ASP A 901 -35.18 -17.77 -36.63
N ARG A 902 -36.15 -18.69 -36.65
CA ARG A 902 -36.46 -19.55 -35.49
C ARG A 902 -35.28 -20.38 -35.02
N LYS A 903 -34.44 -20.89 -35.93
CA LYS A 903 -33.27 -21.70 -35.57
C LYS A 903 -32.24 -20.85 -34.83
N GLN A 904 -32.01 -19.63 -35.31
CA GLN A 904 -31.13 -18.65 -34.69
C GLN A 904 -31.62 -18.26 -33.29
N ILE A 905 -32.93 -18.09 -33.11
CA ILE A 905 -33.53 -17.80 -31.80
C ILE A 905 -33.31 -18.95 -30.82
N ASN A 906 -33.47 -20.21 -31.26
CA ASN A 906 -33.21 -21.37 -30.42
C ASN A 906 -31.75 -21.42 -29.94
N ILE A 907 -30.79 -21.08 -30.81
CA ILE A 907 -29.38 -20.95 -30.42
C ILE A 907 -29.19 -19.83 -29.40
N ILE A 908 -29.88 -18.69 -29.56
CA ILE A 908 -29.84 -17.59 -28.58
C ILE A 908 -30.39 -18.04 -27.21
N VAL A 909 -31.48 -18.80 -27.18
CA VAL A 909 -32.04 -19.40 -25.95
C VAL A 909 -30.98 -20.28 -25.28
N GLN A 910 -30.33 -21.17 -26.03
CA GLN A 910 -29.25 -22.02 -25.49
C GLN A 910 -28.10 -21.20 -24.92
N LEU A 911 -27.68 -20.12 -25.59
CA LEU A 911 -26.64 -19.21 -25.08
C LEU A 911 -27.05 -18.53 -23.77
N GLN A 912 -28.31 -18.10 -23.64
CA GLN A 912 -28.82 -17.50 -22.40
C GLN A 912 -28.91 -18.52 -21.25
N LEU A 913 -29.31 -19.76 -21.54
CA LEU A 913 -29.30 -20.85 -20.57
C LEU A 913 -27.87 -21.20 -20.13
N LYS A 914 -26.90 -21.16 -21.04
CA LYS A 914 -25.47 -21.31 -20.70
C LYS A 914 -24.97 -20.19 -19.77
N LYS A 915 -25.34 -18.93 -20.03
CA LYS A 915 -25.05 -17.79 -19.13
C LYS A 915 -25.71 -17.97 -17.75
N LEU A 916 -26.89 -18.59 -17.69
CA LEU A 916 -27.53 -18.96 -16.42
C LEU A 916 -26.75 -20.08 -15.71
N GLN A 917 -26.31 -21.11 -16.44
CA GLN A 917 -25.47 -22.19 -15.91
C GLN A 917 -24.18 -21.67 -15.26
N GLU A 918 -23.49 -20.72 -15.90
CA GLU A 918 -22.28 -20.09 -15.36
C GLU A 918 -22.56 -19.40 -14.01
N ARG A 919 -23.67 -18.67 -13.90
CA ARG A 919 -24.07 -18.02 -12.63
C ARG A 919 -24.41 -19.03 -11.53
N MET A 920 -24.97 -20.19 -11.90
CA MET A 920 -25.30 -21.26 -10.95
C MET A 920 -24.10 -22.13 -10.56
N SER A 921 -22.96 -21.96 -11.21
CA SER A 921 -21.74 -22.74 -10.95
C SER A 921 -21.18 -22.55 -9.54
N ASN A 922 -21.35 -21.36 -8.94
CA ASN A 922 -20.98 -21.09 -7.55
C ASN A 922 -21.74 -21.99 -6.55
N ARG A 923 -22.95 -22.42 -6.89
CA ARG A 923 -23.76 -23.35 -6.11
C ARG A 923 -23.62 -24.81 -6.57
N LYS A 924 -22.75 -25.05 -7.55
CA LYS A 924 -22.50 -26.35 -8.22
C LYS A 924 -23.76 -26.98 -8.83
N ILE A 925 -24.84 -26.22 -9.05
CA ILE A 925 -26.07 -26.71 -9.67
C ILE A 925 -25.84 -26.81 -11.18
N LYS A 926 -26.22 -27.94 -11.78
CA LYS A 926 -26.16 -28.17 -13.24
C LYS A 926 -27.55 -28.07 -13.84
N ILE A 927 -27.70 -27.34 -14.93
CA ILE A 927 -28.93 -27.15 -15.68
C ILE A 927 -28.74 -27.79 -17.05
N ARG A 928 -29.68 -28.66 -17.43
CA ARG A 928 -29.81 -29.23 -18.76
C ARG A 928 -31.20 -28.90 -19.27
N ALA A 929 -31.32 -28.50 -20.54
CA ALA A 929 -32.61 -28.27 -21.18
C ALA A 929 -32.73 -29.21 -22.39
N THR A 930 -33.91 -29.79 -22.59
CA THR A 930 -34.24 -30.56 -23.79
C THR A 930 -34.46 -29.64 -24.99
N ASP A 931 -34.35 -30.18 -26.20
CA ASP A 931 -34.60 -29.40 -27.43
C ASP A 931 -36.05 -28.87 -27.48
N ALA A 932 -37.01 -29.63 -26.95
CA ALA A 932 -38.40 -29.20 -26.80
C ALA A 932 -38.54 -27.98 -25.88
N ALA A 933 -37.84 -27.98 -24.74
CA ALA A 933 -37.84 -26.83 -23.82
C ALA A 933 -37.20 -25.59 -24.46
N VAL A 934 -36.12 -25.78 -25.23
CA VAL A 934 -35.48 -24.69 -25.97
C VAL A 934 -36.42 -24.12 -27.04
N GLU A 935 -37.12 -24.97 -27.79
CA GLU A 935 -38.07 -24.54 -28.82
C GLU A 935 -39.27 -23.80 -28.23
N LEU A 936 -39.84 -24.28 -27.12
CA LEU A 936 -40.92 -23.59 -26.42
C LEU A 936 -40.48 -22.20 -25.93
N LEU A 937 -39.32 -22.12 -25.28
CA LEU A 937 -38.73 -20.84 -24.84
C LEU A 937 -38.44 -19.90 -26.01
N GLY A 938 -38.00 -20.45 -27.16
CA GLY A 938 -37.77 -19.69 -28.39
C GLY A 938 -39.05 -19.13 -29.00
N ASN A 939 -40.10 -19.95 -29.08
CA ASN A 939 -41.41 -19.56 -29.59
C ASN A 939 -42.07 -18.46 -28.72
N LEU A 940 -41.96 -18.57 -27.39
CA LEU A 940 -42.46 -17.56 -26.46
C LEU A 940 -41.58 -16.31 -26.39
N GLY A 941 -40.28 -16.46 -26.65
CA GLY A 941 -39.29 -15.40 -26.58
C GLY A 941 -39.13 -14.58 -27.86
N TYR A 942 -39.72 -15.00 -28.99
CA TYR A 942 -39.63 -14.31 -30.27
C TYR A 942 -40.77 -13.33 -30.50
N ASP A 943 -40.42 -12.11 -30.89
CA ASP A 943 -41.36 -11.12 -31.39
C ASP A 943 -40.89 -10.57 -32.75
N PRO A 944 -41.73 -10.55 -33.81
CA PRO A 944 -41.34 -10.01 -35.11
C PRO A 944 -40.88 -8.54 -35.10
N ASN A 945 -41.38 -7.72 -34.18
CA ASN A 945 -41.03 -6.29 -34.05
C ASN A 945 -39.85 -6.06 -33.09
N TYR A 946 -39.70 -6.90 -32.07
CA TYR A 946 -38.68 -6.75 -31.02
C TYR A 946 -37.56 -7.80 -31.04
N GLY A 947 -37.55 -8.69 -32.04
CA GLY A 947 -36.56 -9.75 -32.22
C GLY A 947 -36.43 -10.67 -31.01
N ALA A 948 -35.19 -10.95 -30.62
CA ALA A 948 -34.88 -11.79 -29.46
C ALA A 948 -34.87 -11.03 -28.11
N ARG A 949 -35.28 -9.77 -28.08
CA ARG A 949 -35.30 -8.94 -26.85
C ARG A 949 -36.11 -9.58 -25.70
N PRO A 950 -37.27 -10.24 -25.94
CA PRO A 950 -38.05 -10.87 -24.87
C PRO A 950 -37.42 -12.15 -24.30
N VAL A 951 -36.54 -12.84 -25.04
CA VAL A 951 -35.97 -14.16 -24.65
C VAL A 951 -35.42 -14.17 -23.23
N LYS A 952 -34.61 -13.16 -22.87
CA LYS A 952 -34.02 -13.06 -21.52
C LYS A 952 -35.11 -12.98 -20.44
N ARG A 953 -36.15 -12.17 -20.67
CA ARG A 953 -37.27 -12.00 -19.73
C ARG A 953 -38.06 -13.29 -19.59
N ILE A 954 -38.30 -14.01 -20.68
CA ILE A 954 -39.01 -15.29 -20.65
C ILE A 954 -38.23 -16.34 -19.86
N ILE A 955 -36.91 -16.43 -20.05
CA ILE A 955 -36.06 -17.33 -19.27
C ILE A 955 -36.06 -16.93 -17.78
N GLU A 956 -35.99 -15.63 -17.46
CA GLU A 956 -36.11 -15.17 -16.08
C GLU A 956 -37.45 -15.56 -15.46
N GLN A 957 -38.55 -15.34 -16.17
CA GLN A 957 -39.90 -15.61 -15.67
C GLN A 957 -40.21 -17.10 -15.53
N MET A 958 -39.80 -17.92 -16.49
CA MET A 958 -40.22 -19.33 -16.58
C MET A 958 -39.17 -20.31 -16.06
N VAL A 959 -37.89 -19.96 -16.07
CA VAL A 959 -36.80 -20.83 -15.63
C VAL A 959 -36.22 -20.36 -14.30
N VAL A 960 -35.79 -19.10 -14.21
CA VAL A 960 -35.10 -18.60 -13.00
C VAL A 960 -36.05 -18.56 -11.80
N ASN A 961 -37.27 -18.07 -11.99
CA ASN A 961 -38.26 -18.03 -10.93
C ASN A 961 -38.62 -19.43 -10.43
N GLU A 962 -38.81 -20.41 -11.34
CA GLU A 962 -39.15 -21.77 -10.94
C GLU A 962 -37.99 -22.46 -10.20
N ILE A 963 -36.75 -22.28 -10.66
CA ILE A 963 -35.56 -22.77 -9.93
C ILE A 963 -35.48 -22.12 -8.55
N THR A 964 -35.79 -20.82 -8.43
CA THR A 964 -35.78 -20.09 -7.15
C THR A 964 -36.84 -20.66 -6.20
N ASP A 965 -38.05 -20.91 -6.70
CA ASP A 965 -39.14 -21.54 -5.97
C ASP A 965 -38.78 -22.95 -5.47
N LEU A 966 -38.14 -23.75 -6.32
CA LEU A 966 -37.70 -25.11 -5.97
C LEU A 966 -36.56 -25.12 -4.95
N LEU A 967 -35.68 -24.12 -4.99
CA LEU A 967 -34.65 -23.92 -3.97
C LEU A 967 -35.25 -23.48 -2.63
N LEU A 968 -36.22 -22.55 -2.64
CA LEU A 968 -36.89 -22.08 -1.42
C LEU A 968 -37.76 -23.17 -0.77
N LYS A 969 -38.29 -24.10 -1.57
CA LYS A 969 -39.07 -25.26 -1.11
C LYS A 969 -38.20 -26.47 -0.73
N ASP A 970 -36.88 -26.31 -0.69
CA ASP A 970 -35.88 -27.36 -0.41
C ASP A 970 -35.98 -28.61 -1.32
N LYS A 971 -36.60 -28.48 -2.49
CA LYS A 971 -36.74 -29.57 -3.47
C LYS A 971 -35.47 -29.80 -4.28
N ILE A 972 -34.61 -28.79 -4.35
CA ILE A 972 -33.31 -28.80 -5.03
C ILE A 972 -32.25 -28.31 -4.05
N LYS A 973 -31.10 -28.95 -4.03
CA LYS A 973 -29.94 -28.61 -3.19
C LYS A 973 -28.75 -28.21 -4.05
N ASN A 974 -27.73 -27.66 -3.41
CA ASN A 974 -26.43 -27.46 -4.07
C ASN A 974 -25.91 -28.80 -4.61
N GLU A 975 -25.19 -28.77 -5.73
CA GLU A 975 -24.67 -29.95 -6.45
C GLU A 975 -25.69 -30.76 -7.27
N ASP A 976 -26.98 -30.43 -7.21
CA ASP A 976 -28.00 -31.12 -7.98
C ASP A 976 -27.96 -30.80 -9.49
N THR A 977 -28.42 -31.75 -10.31
CA THR A 977 -28.65 -31.55 -11.74
C THR A 977 -30.15 -31.44 -12.01
N ILE A 978 -30.55 -30.36 -12.69
CA ILE A 978 -31.92 -30.04 -13.07
C ILE A 978 -32.07 -30.26 -14.57
N LEU A 979 -33.04 -31.07 -14.98
CA LEU A 979 -33.51 -31.21 -16.34
C LEU A 979 -34.76 -30.35 -16.53
N ILE A 980 -34.70 -29.43 -17.49
CA ILE A 980 -35.81 -28.61 -17.95
C ILE A 980 -36.40 -29.30 -19.18
N ASP A 981 -37.67 -29.66 -19.12
CA ASP A 981 -38.39 -30.34 -20.20
C ASP A 981 -39.79 -29.73 -20.42
N VAL A 982 -40.54 -30.28 -21.37
CA VAL A 982 -41.92 -29.85 -21.69
C VAL A 982 -42.88 -31.01 -21.51
N GLU A 983 -43.94 -30.81 -20.72
CA GLU A 983 -45.10 -31.71 -20.73
C GLU A 983 -46.18 -31.16 -21.66
N GLY A 984 -46.57 -31.97 -22.66
CA GLY A 984 -47.74 -31.73 -23.50
C GLY A 984 -49.01 -32.19 -22.79
N THR A 985 -49.92 -31.27 -22.46
CA THR A 985 -51.26 -31.66 -22.02
C THR A 985 -52.10 -32.02 -23.24
N ALA A 986 -52.50 -33.29 -23.35
CA ALA A 986 -53.51 -33.70 -24.34
C ALA A 986 -54.86 -33.08 -23.94
N SER A 987 -55.27 -31.99 -24.60
CA SER A 987 -56.56 -31.36 -24.36
C SER A 987 -57.69 -32.21 -24.98
N SER A 988 -58.45 -32.92 -24.14
CA SER A 988 -59.82 -33.28 -24.49
C SER A 988 -60.67 -32.00 -24.51
N SER A 989 -61.20 -31.66 -25.69
CA SER A 989 -62.11 -30.54 -26.03
C SER A 989 -61.48 -29.14 -26.27
N HIS A 990 -61.65 -28.66 -27.51
CA HIS A 990 -61.57 -27.28 -28.06
C HIS A 990 -60.73 -26.19 -27.37
N GLN A 991 -59.55 -26.49 -26.83
CA GLN A 991 -58.50 -25.50 -26.55
C GLN A 991 -57.15 -25.97 -27.11
N LEU A 992 -56.37 -25.01 -27.63
CA LEU A 992 -54.98 -25.25 -28.06
C LEU A 992 -54.18 -25.81 -26.87
N PRO A 993 -53.33 -26.84 -27.05
CA PRO A 993 -52.55 -27.43 -25.97
C PRO A 993 -51.66 -26.36 -25.32
N GLN A 994 -51.74 -26.22 -24.00
CA GLN A 994 -50.81 -25.39 -23.23
C GLN A 994 -49.59 -26.24 -22.87
N GLU A 995 -48.52 -26.08 -23.64
CA GLU A 995 -47.20 -26.64 -23.31
C GLU A 995 -46.64 -25.94 -22.08
N LYS A 996 -46.31 -26.71 -21.04
CA LYS A 996 -45.77 -26.18 -19.77
C LYS A 996 -44.38 -26.75 -19.52
N LEU A 997 -43.46 -25.89 -19.08
CA LEU A 997 -42.12 -26.32 -18.65
C LEU A 997 -42.21 -27.13 -17.36
N THR A 998 -41.49 -28.25 -17.33
CA THR A 998 -41.30 -29.10 -16.17
C THR A 998 -39.84 -29.16 -15.76
N PHE A 999 -39.60 -29.39 -14.46
CA PHE A 999 -38.29 -29.36 -13.84
C PHE A 999 -38.07 -30.64 -13.05
N HIS A 1000 -37.17 -31.50 -13.54
CA HIS A 1000 -36.87 -32.79 -12.93
C HIS A 1000 -35.46 -32.79 -12.35
N LYS A 1001 -35.31 -33.28 -11.11
CA LYS A 1001 -34.00 -33.54 -10.53
C LYS A 1001 -33.46 -34.86 -11.09
N LEU A 1002 -32.27 -34.82 -11.68
CA LEU A 1002 -31.54 -36.01 -12.09
C LEU A 1002 -30.72 -36.52 -10.91
N ASN A 1003 -31.04 -37.72 -10.41
CA ASN A 1003 -30.25 -38.39 -9.37
C ASN A 1003 -28.95 -38.92 -9.98
N SER A 1004 -27.82 -38.68 -9.31
CA SER A 1004 -26.46 -39.00 -9.76
C SER A 1004 -26.10 -40.50 -9.79
N ASP A 1005 -27.08 -41.41 -9.81
CA ASP A 1005 -26.86 -42.86 -9.62
C ASP A 1005 -27.41 -43.75 -10.75
N THR A 1006 -27.57 -43.22 -11.97
CA THR A 1006 -27.81 -44.07 -13.14
C THR A 1006 -26.72 -43.89 -14.18
N GLY A 1007 -25.74 -44.80 -14.15
CA GLY A 1007 -24.82 -45.02 -15.27
C GLY A 1007 -25.57 -45.50 -16.51
N PRO A 1008 -24.95 -45.44 -17.70
CA PRO A 1008 -25.61 -45.75 -18.95
C PRO A 1008 -25.72 -47.28 -19.11
N HIS A 1009 -26.78 -47.87 -18.58
CA HIS A 1009 -27.21 -49.20 -18.98
C HIS A 1009 -28.74 -49.33 -18.94
N SER A 1010 -29.30 -49.79 -20.06
CA SER A 1010 -30.70 -50.15 -20.33
C SER A 1010 -31.64 -48.94 -20.53
N LYS A 1011 -32.40 -48.80 -21.61
CA LYS A 1011 -32.93 -49.78 -22.58
C LYS A 1011 -33.13 -49.14 -23.96
N ASP A 1012 -32.80 -49.91 -25.00
CA ASP A 1012 -33.58 -49.95 -26.24
C ASP A 1012 -35.00 -50.44 -25.90
N GLU A 1013 -36.01 -49.64 -26.24
CA GLU A 1013 -37.33 -50.05 -26.77
C GLU A 1013 -38.11 -48.82 -27.25
#